data_AF-A0A1U7GER9-F1
#
_entry.id   AF-A0A1U7GER9-F1
#
_cell.length_a   1.000
_cell.length_b   1.000
_cell.length_c   1.000
_cell.angle_alpha   90.00
_cell.angle_beta   90.00
_cell.angle_gamma   90.00
#
_symmetry.space_group_name_H-M   'P 1'
#
loop_
_entity.id
_entity.type
_entity.pdbx_description
1 polymer ?
#
loop_
_entity_poly.entity_id
_entity_poly.type
_entity_poly.pdbx_seq_one_letter_code
_entity_poly.pdbx_strand_id
1 'polypeptide(L)'
;MTILEGRPLLSMVVPIPASNPRVQLSSIFWNGEARPLNTGGLWDVPSPASVGAAKTITITNNGSDTIYPFLRGENGGKDPNATSTNQYYDPQDIHGHEFRQYIGYRNPGGGAFLGLPEGASITIQVPLALWDGDNLYIATDGRNLTTPAVFAYDRGASIAVVGSETVSGTTWVQASAGYAPGVSPLVMFYYSGGEPKTLPTDAPAQLVEITFRDQYLTRFITDPAQTFPLVNYDVSYVNNMVAPISMEASNVPITYQTDPLPAPPTYYGLQDYGWLATDRNTSQFSGAMRNFINNAGTASVGSYFGGRGWPQYYNPASGDLNIPSGANLFDDSPLTVNPGYVHLSSYDSNRWLLTSSGDAPITAGGGGYGVQGTVNAGATNVIYLNQPSRQFVSDLQAMLKAGTVNVAYPGSSEVLATVFRFFPNPGGRPYATLSQAIPATGPSGAVFGFTRTATDYAVTAITNLWYSWAQYHVNRLAGYAGESIQGTLTFNGTYASNEVALASTPTTPLELGMTVSGSGVPAGTTILKIVKNTIYLSQIPDDSAPKTQVYTFGKPQPLRYDPAYTTPYAISFDDAARPNADLFAAAVYEAMAVEATVAPLPGSVLPYSAGVVSQVIKFWANLPGYDRVGNPTAPVLVGQVRDVVKSILRGVHDYYTVTDQSLWYPNPAVAPAGLTSGQTFNVFNLDPYVWFVHRVQEMSAYGFSVDDDVANPTATGPLLAADGSANHYPNKLQIAFGGTGKLGNPNQWFPTTPWGGFQTSATIGVQQTGRFAGSSVVTFTGPDALRLYNQINNPGDGQVGAGVSAPGYIPAGTTLIFKGPTSGALPQIVLSQPATSTSTPITVTISAATPSNPTGRFAARRRPVRPTPVRPARPNLHTPRSLALTGLRQGFV
;
A
#
# COMPACT_ATOMS: atom_id res chain seq x y z
N MET A 1 -12.29 28.77 -17.35
CA MET A 1 -13.41 28.38 -16.49
C MET A 1 -14.43 27.70 -17.38
N THR A 2 -14.36 26.38 -17.47
CA THR A 2 -15.30 25.56 -18.23
C THR A 2 -16.11 24.81 -17.19
N ILE A 3 -17.41 25.06 -17.14
CA ILE A 3 -18.35 24.34 -16.27
C ILE A 3 -18.29 22.87 -16.72
N LEU A 4 -17.74 21.99 -15.89
CA LEU A 4 -17.81 20.55 -16.10
C LEU A 4 -19.27 20.14 -15.93
N GLU A 5 -19.96 19.97 -17.07
CA GLU A 5 -21.36 19.56 -17.15
C GLU A 5 -21.57 18.25 -16.38
N GLY A 6 -22.53 18.25 -15.45
CA GLY A 6 -23.00 17.02 -14.80
C GLY A 6 -23.42 16.00 -15.87
N ARG A 7 -22.94 14.76 -15.76
CA ARG A 7 -23.17 13.72 -16.77
C ARG A 7 -24.55 13.09 -16.61
N PRO A 8 -25.47 13.23 -17.57
CA PRO A 8 -26.79 12.65 -17.46
C PRO A 8 -26.68 11.14 -17.38
N LEU A 9 -27.37 10.55 -16.41
CA LEU A 9 -27.49 9.10 -16.14
C LEU A 9 -28.06 8.34 -17.36
N LEU A 10 -28.57 9.07 -18.36
CA LEU A 10 -29.26 8.59 -19.56
C LEU A 10 -28.91 9.41 -20.82
N SER A 11 -27.69 9.95 -20.92
CA SER A 11 -27.19 10.49 -22.20
C SER A 11 -26.34 9.44 -22.93
N MET A 12 -26.24 9.56 -24.26
CA MET A 12 -25.48 8.66 -25.14
C MET A 12 -23.99 8.47 -24.78
N VAL A 13 -23.51 9.13 -23.72
CA VAL A 13 -22.10 9.17 -23.33
C VAL A 13 -21.86 8.36 -22.05
N VAL A 14 -22.84 7.97 -21.23
CA VAL A 14 -22.61 7.10 -20.06
C VAL A 14 -22.59 5.63 -20.49
N PRO A 15 -21.70 4.77 -19.95
CA PRO A 15 -21.59 3.36 -20.33
C PRO A 15 -22.85 2.55 -20.03
N ILE A 16 -23.87 3.05 -19.34
CA ILE A 16 -25.12 2.29 -19.15
C ILE A 16 -26.15 2.88 -20.12
N PRO A 17 -26.38 2.25 -21.29
CA PRO A 17 -27.34 2.71 -22.26
C PRO A 17 -28.71 2.96 -21.63
N ALA A 18 -29.41 4.00 -22.08
CA ALA A 18 -30.82 4.20 -21.73
C ALA A 18 -31.72 3.02 -22.17
N SER A 19 -31.21 2.14 -23.05
CA SER A 19 -31.87 0.91 -23.49
C SER A 19 -31.81 -0.25 -22.48
N ASN A 20 -31.01 -0.15 -21.42
CA ASN A 20 -30.93 -1.21 -20.41
C ASN A 20 -32.29 -1.42 -19.73
N PRO A 21 -32.71 -2.68 -19.48
CA PRO A 21 -33.99 -2.99 -18.86
C PRO A 21 -34.12 -2.31 -17.49
N ARG A 22 -35.18 -1.52 -17.32
CA ARG A 22 -35.57 -1.00 -16.00
C ARG A 22 -36.49 -1.99 -15.32
N VAL A 23 -36.08 -2.45 -14.15
CA VAL A 23 -36.78 -3.50 -13.40
C VAL A 23 -37.08 -3.05 -11.98
N GLN A 24 -37.88 -3.84 -11.26
CA GLN A 24 -38.09 -3.61 -9.83
C GLN A 24 -36.81 -3.97 -9.05
N LEU A 25 -36.48 -3.20 -8.00
CA LEU A 25 -35.26 -3.46 -7.23
C LEU A 25 -35.23 -4.88 -6.63
N SER A 26 -36.39 -5.39 -6.21
CA SER A 26 -36.57 -6.76 -5.71
C SER A 26 -36.26 -7.86 -6.73
N SER A 27 -36.01 -7.53 -8.00
CA SER A 27 -35.53 -8.46 -9.03
C SER A 27 -34.02 -8.38 -9.28
N ILE A 28 -33.35 -7.42 -8.64
CA ILE A 28 -31.90 -7.23 -8.68
C ILE A 28 -31.30 -7.73 -7.36
N PHE A 29 -31.85 -7.32 -6.22
CA PHE A 29 -31.38 -7.75 -4.90
C PHE A 29 -32.54 -8.17 -4.01
N TRP A 30 -32.25 -9.15 -3.16
CA TRP A 30 -33.10 -9.56 -2.06
C TRP A 30 -32.87 -8.65 -0.84
N ASN A 31 -33.97 -8.22 -0.23
CA ASN A 31 -33.97 -7.41 0.98
C ASN A 31 -35.19 -7.76 1.87
N GLY A 32 -35.33 -9.04 2.22
CA GLY A 32 -36.38 -9.52 3.11
C GLY A 32 -37.70 -9.88 2.42
N GLU A 33 -37.73 -9.97 1.09
CA GLU A 33 -38.86 -10.56 0.38
C GLU A 33 -39.06 -12.04 0.81
N ALA A 34 -40.31 -12.50 0.87
CA ALA A 34 -40.65 -13.86 1.31
C ALA A 34 -39.96 -14.96 0.48
N ARG A 35 -39.69 -14.67 -0.80
CA ARG A 35 -38.99 -15.56 -1.73
C ARG A 35 -37.57 -15.04 -1.99
N PRO A 36 -36.54 -15.90 -1.93
CA PRO A 36 -35.21 -15.53 -2.37
C PRO A 36 -35.14 -15.35 -3.90
N LEU A 37 -34.14 -14.60 -4.36
CA LEU A 37 -33.81 -14.51 -5.80
C LEU A 37 -33.08 -15.76 -6.27
N ASN A 38 -32.19 -16.30 -5.45
CA ASN A 38 -31.56 -17.59 -5.66
C ASN A 38 -32.50 -18.72 -5.21
N THR A 39 -32.75 -19.70 -6.08
CA THR A 39 -33.59 -20.86 -5.76
C THR A 39 -33.07 -21.71 -4.61
N GLY A 40 -31.77 -21.61 -4.29
CA GLY A 40 -31.15 -22.26 -3.13
C GLY A 40 -31.28 -21.49 -1.80
N GLY A 41 -31.87 -20.29 -1.82
CA GLY A 41 -32.05 -19.45 -0.62
C GLY A 41 -33.14 -19.95 0.33
N LEU A 42 -33.31 -19.23 1.43
CA LEU A 42 -34.28 -19.57 2.49
C LEU A 42 -35.53 -18.69 2.38
N TRP A 43 -36.68 -19.26 2.72
CA TRP A 43 -37.95 -18.52 2.70
C TRP A 43 -38.15 -17.71 3.98
N ASP A 44 -38.89 -16.61 3.87
CA ASP A 44 -39.38 -15.79 4.99
C ASP A 44 -38.28 -15.29 5.95
N VAL A 45 -37.08 -15.06 5.43
CA VAL A 45 -35.99 -14.46 6.20
C VAL A 45 -36.24 -12.94 6.31
N PRO A 46 -36.19 -12.34 7.51
CA PRO A 46 -36.40 -10.89 7.66
C PRO A 46 -35.23 -10.11 7.07
N SER A 47 -35.48 -8.92 6.53
CA SER A 47 -34.40 -8.05 6.03
C SER A 47 -33.43 -7.63 7.14
N PRO A 48 -32.14 -7.36 6.84
CA PRO A 48 -31.21 -6.84 7.83
C PRO A 48 -31.72 -5.59 8.55
N ALA A 49 -32.37 -4.67 7.81
CA ALA A 49 -32.91 -3.44 8.36
C ALA A 49 -34.01 -3.68 9.40
N SER A 50 -34.91 -4.64 9.16
CA SER A 50 -36.05 -4.92 10.06
C SER A 50 -35.64 -5.42 11.45
N VAL A 51 -34.41 -5.92 11.61
CA VAL A 51 -33.86 -6.41 12.87
C VAL A 51 -32.74 -5.51 13.42
N GLY A 52 -32.53 -4.33 12.84
CA GLY A 52 -31.49 -3.39 13.28
C GLY A 52 -30.07 -3.73 12.82
N ALA A 53 -29.90 -4.70 11.93
CA ALA A 53 -28.61 -5.16 11.41
C ALA A 53 -28.18 -4.47 10.10
N ALA A 54 -28.92 -3.46 9.63
CA ALA A 54 -28.55 -2.73 8.42
C ALA A 54 -27.16 -2.09 8.53
N LYS A 55 -26.37 -2.24 7.46
CA LYS A 55 -25.06 -1.62 7.32
C LYS A 55 -25.15 -0.41 6.40
N THR A 56 -24.43 0.65 6.74
CA THR A 56 -24.48 1.91 6.00
C THR A 56 -23.10 2.46 5.70
N ILE A 57 -22.99 3.12 4.55
CA ILE A 57 -21.83 3.90 4.16
C ILE A 57 -22.27 5.34 3.95
N THR A 58 -21.59 6.27 4.61
CA THR A 58 -21.69 7.71 4.32
C THR A 58 -20.52 8.12 3.44
N ILE A 59 -20.79 8.70 2.28
CA ILE A 59 -19.77 9.24 1.37
C ILE A 59 -19.90 10.75 1.33
N THR A 60 -18.82 11.47 1.56
CA THR A 60 -18.74 12.93 1.54
C THR A 60 -17.73 13.40 0.50
N ASN A 61 -18.13 14.32 -0.37
CA ASN A 61 -17.23 15.01 -1.28
C ASN A 61 -16.83 16.38 -0.71
N ASN A 62 -15.60 16.49 -0.19
CA ASN A 62 -15.03 17.76 0.26
C ASN A 62 -14.18 18.45 -0.83
N GLY A 63 -14.05 17.84 -2.02
CA GLY A 63 -13.35 18.42 -3.16
C GLY A 63 -14.23 19.37 -3.97
N SER A 64 -13.61 20.06 -4.93
CA SER A 64 -14.27 21.05 -5.79
C SER A 64 -14.95 20.49 -7.04
N ASP A 65 -14.73 19.21 -7.34
CA ASP A 65 -15.26 18.55 -8.53
C ASP A 65 -16.23 17.42 -8.15
N THR A 66 -17.15 17.08 -9.04
CA THR A 66 -18.03 15.91 -8.85
C THR A 66 -17.21 14.64 -8.91
N ILE A 67 -17.32 13.79 -7.89
CA ILE A 67 -16.73 12.44 -7.88
C ILE A 67 -17.76 11.39 -8.25
N TYR A 68 -17.33 10.18 -8.62
CA TYR A 68 -18.22 9.12 -9.07
C TYR A 68 -18.00 7.82 -8.27
N PRO A 69 -18.56 7.75 -7.05
CA PRO A 69 -18.46 6.55 -6.21
C PRO A 69 -19.39 5.45 -6.69
N PHE A 70 -18.92 4.20 -6.64
CA PHE A 70 -19.77 3.03 -6.79
C PHE A 70 -19.19 1.82 -6.06
N LEU A 71 -20.08 1.00 -5.49
CA LEU A 71 -19.73 -0.31 -4.96
C LEU A 71 -19.89 -1.36 -6.04
N ARG A 72 -19.10 -2.43 -5.98
CA ARG A 72 -19.29 -3.62 -6.80
C ARG A 72 -18.95 -4.90 -6.05
N GLY A 73 -19.58 -6.00 -6.45
CA GLY A 73 -19.30 -7.34 -5.94
C GLY A 73 -20.01 -8.39 -6.78
N GLU A 74 -19.62 -9.65 -6.64
CA GLU A 74 -20.19 -10.75 -7.42
C GLU A 74 -21.10 -11.71 -6.62
N ASN A 75 -21.32 -11.38 -5.35
CA ASN A 75 -21.91 -12.28 -4.36
C ASN A 75 -21.23 -13.66 -4.33
N GLY A 76 -19.90 -13.67 -4.30
CA GLY A 76 -19.06 -14.87 -4.29
C GLY A 76 -18.59 -15.30 -2.89
N GLY A 77 -18.76 -14.43 -1.90
CA GLY A 77 -18.22 -14.56 -0.54
C GLY A 77 -18.68 -15.80 0.20
N LYS A 78 -17.73 -16.54 0.79
CA LYS A 78 -17.96 -17.79 1.49
C LYS A 78 -17.25 -17.85 2.84
N ASP A 79 -17.90 -18.48 3.81
CA ASP A 79 -17.28 -18.91 5.05
C ASP A 79 -16.18 -19.96 4.73
N PRO A 80 -14.89 -19.65 4.99
CA PRO A 80 -13.78 -20.55 4.68
C PRO A 80 -13.76 -21.81 5.57
N ASN A 81 -14.48 -21.78 6.69
CA ASN A 81 -14.55 -22.87 7.67
C ASN A 81 -15.91 -23.58 7.63
N ALA A 82 -16.74 -23.31 6.62
CA ALA A 82 -18.07 -23.87 6.53
C ALA A 82 -18.06 -25.40 6.61
N THR A 83 -18.73 -25.94 7.63
CA THR A 83 -19.02 -27.37 7.77
C THR A 83 -20.45 -27.72 7.34
N SER A 84 -21.23 -26.69 7.03
CA SER A 84 -22.63 -26.77 6.60
C SER A 84 -22.74 -26.91 5.08
N THR A 85 -23.90 -27.38 4.59
CA THR A 85 -24.17 -27.45 3.14
C THR A 85 -24.28 -26.07 2.48
N ASN A 86 -24.58 -25.02 3.27
CA ASN A 86 -24.50 -23.64 2.83
C ASN A 86 -23.23 -22.98 3.39
N GLN A 87 -22.47 -22.35 2.50
CA GLN A 87 -21.21 -21.67 2.81
C GLN A 87 -21.25 -20.18 2.48
N TYR A 88 -22.31 -19.67 1.85
CA TYR A 88 -22.35 -18.29 1.38
C TYR A 88 -22.81 -17.31 2.47
N TYR A 89 -22.20 -16.12 2.50
CA TYR A 89 -22.65 -15.04 3.38
C TYR A 89 -24.02 -14.48 2.97
N ASP A 90 -24.31 -14.46 1.66
CA ASP A 90 -25.63 -14.16 1.12
C ASP A 90 -26.13 -15.29 0.19
N PRO A 91 -26.83 -16.29 0.74
CA PRO A 91 -27.44 -17.33 -0.07
C PRO A 91 -28.74 -16.89 -0.77
N GLN A 92 -29.28 -15.71 -0.46
CA GLN A 92 -30.59 -15.25 -0.94
C GLN A 92 -30.50 -14.62 -2.33
N ASP A 93 -29.40 -13.96 -2.63
CA ASP A 93 -29.09 -13.35 -3.93
C ASP A 93 -28.39 -14.31 -4.90
N ILE A 94 -28.43 -14.01 -6.20
CA ILE A 94 -27.78 -14.83 -7.25
C ILE A 94 -26.26 -14.68 -7.13
N HIS A 95 -25.51 -15.74 -7.40
CA HIS A 95 -24.04 -15.81 -7.22
C HIS A 95 -23.31 -15.82 -8.57
N GLY A 96 -22.06 -15.36 -8.61
CA GLY A 96 -21.23 -15.38 -9.83
C GLY A 96 -21.66 -14.35 -10.88
N HIS A 97 -22.37 -13.31 -10.44
CA HIS A 97 -22.90 -12.25 -11.30
C HIS A 97 -22.58 -10.90 -10.69
N GLU A 98 -22.32 -9.90 -11.52
CA GLU A 98 -21.90 -8.60 -11.01
C GLU A 98 -23.06 -7.70 -10.59
N PHE A 99 -22.96 -7.26 -9.35
CA PHE A 99 -23.77 -6.25 -8.71
C PHE A 99 -23.00 -4.94 -8.63
N ARG A 100 -23.65 -3.82 -8.92
CA ARG A 100 -23.09 -2.49 -8.64
C ARG A 100 -24.11 -1.55 -8.02
N GLN A 101 -23.64 -0.69 -7.13
CA GLN A 101 -24.42 0.36 -6.48
C GLN A 101 -23.75 1.72 -6.76
N TYR A 102 -24.30 2.46 -7.71
CA TYR A 102 -23.79 3.77 -8.13
C TYR A 102 -24.46 4.91 -7.37
N ILE A 103 -23.67 5.89 -6.95
CA ILE A 103 -24.17 7.13 -6.35
C ILE A 103 -24.57 8.13 -7.44
N GLY A 104 -25.66 8.86 -7.22
CA GLY A 104 -26.12 9.89 -8.14
C GLY A 104 -27.03 10.93 -7.51
N TYR A 105 -27.61 11.78 -8.38
CA TYR A 105 -28.60 12.78 -7.98
C TYR A 105 -29.63 13.06 -9.08
N ARG A 106 -30.77 13.65 -8.72
CA ARG A 106 -31.74 14.26 -9.65
C ARG A 106 -31.63 15.76 -9.58
N ASN A 107 -31.60 16.41 -10.73
CA ASN A 107 -31.70 17.87 -10.83
C ASN A 107 -33.15 18.35 -10.72
N PRO A 108 -33.39 19.66 -10.47
CA PRO A 108 -34.74 20.23 -10.41
C PRO A 108 -35.61 19.96 -11.65
N GLY A 109 -34.97 19.78 -12.82
CA GLY A 109 -35.65 19.41 -14.07
C GLY A 109 -36.01 17.93 -14.22
N GLY A 110 -35.82 17.11 -13.17
CA GLY A 110 -36.18 15.68 -13.15
C GLY A 110 -35.15 14.74 -13.78
N GLY A 111 -34.13 15.27 -14.46
CA GLY A 111 -33.01 14.49 -14.99
C GLY A 111 -32.21 13.84 -13.87
N ALA A 112 -31.85 12.56 -14.05
CA ALA A 112 -31.00 11.82 -13.15
C ALA A 112 -29.54 11.85 -13.65
N PHE A 113 -28.57 11.88 -12.75
CA PHE A 113 -27.13 12.03 -13.00
C PHE A 113 -26.31 11.08 -12.11
N LEU A 114 -25.19 10.56 -12.61
CA LEU A 114 -24.23 9.85 -11.77
C LEU A 114 -23.28 10.85 -11.11
N GLY A 115 -22.82 10.48 -9.91
CA GLY A 115 -21.81 11.21 -9.16
C GLY A 115 -22.35 11.89 -7.90
N LEU A 116 -21.41 12.33 -7.06
CA LEU A 116 -21.64 13.08 -5.84
C LEU A 116 -21.09 14.50 -6.03
N PRO A 117 -21.95 15.53 -6.11
CA PRO A 117 -21.52 16.92 -6.32
C PRO A 117 -20.56 17.43 -5.25
N GLU A 118 -19.84 18.51 -5.55
CA GLU A 118 -19.02 19.24 -4.57
C GLU A 118 -19.83 19.56 -3.30
N GLY A 119 -19.20 19.34 -2.15
CA GLY A 119 -19.77 19.64 -0.84
C GLY A 119 -20.90 18.71 -0.39
N ALA A 120 -21.40 17.82 -1.25
CA ALA A 120 -22.49 16.92 -0.96
C ALA A 120 -22.04 15.70 -0.13
N SER A 121 -22.97 15.14 0.64
CA SER A 121 -22.81 13.90 1.39
C SER A 121 -24.05 13.04 1.27
N ILE A 122 -23.90 11.73 1.18
CA ILE A 122 -24.98 10.76 1.08
C ILE A 122 -24.70 9.56 1.99
N THR A 123 -25.69 9.11 2.74
CA THR A 123 -25.66 7.85 3.48
C THR A 123 -26.54 6.84 2.77
N ILE A 124 -25.95 5.71 2.40
CA ILE A 124 -26.62 4.62 1.70
C ILE A 124 -26.66 3.36 2.57
N GLN A 125 -27.72 2.57 2.44
CA GLN A 125 -27.73 1.19 2.93
C GLN A 125 -26.97 0.29 1.95
N VAL A 126 -26.15 -0.61 2.49
CA VAL A 126 -25.38 -1.60 1.71
C VAL A 126 -26.20 -2.91 1.62
N PRO A 127 -26.49 -3.42 0.39
CA PRO A 127 -27.12 -4.73 0.20
C PRO A 127 -26.30 -5.87 0.82
N LEU A 128 -26.96 -6.94 1.25
CA LEU A 128 -26.30 -8.10 1.87
C LEU A 128 -25.29 -8.77 0.89
N ALA A 129 -25.65 -8.88 -0.40
CA ALA A 129 -24.77 -9.33 -1.48
C ALA A 129 -23.46 -8.52 -1.63
N LEU A 130 -23.37 -7.34 -1.01
CA LEU A 130 -22.19 -6.47 -1.00
C LEU A 130 -21.58 -6.29 0.40
N TRP A 131 -22.00 -7.07 1.40
CA TRP A 131 -21.37 -7.06 2.74
C TRP A 131 -19.99 -7.68 2.74
N ASP A 132 -19.80 -8.73 1.94
CA ASP A 132 -18.49 -9.27 1.59
C ASP A 132 -18.02 -8.69 0.24
N GLY A 133 -18.34 -7.41 0.02
CA GLY A 133 -18.14 -6.74 -1.24
C GLY A 133 -16.72 -6.22 -1.33
N ASP A 134 -15.89 -6.93 -2.09
CA ASP A 134 -14.46 -6.65 -2.30
C ASP A 134 -14.14 -5.15 -2.46
N ASN A 135 -14.94 -4.39 -3.23
CA ASN A 135 -14.47 -3.09 -3.74
C ASN A 135 -15.53 -1.96 -3.81
N LEU A 136 -15.20 -0.80 -3.26
CA LEU A 136 -15.75 0.52 -3.59
C LEU A 136 -14.73 1.30 -4.41
N TYR A 137 -15.17 1.90 -5.51
CA TYR A 137 -14.33 2.72 -6.38
C TYR A 137 -14.80 4.17 -6.40
N ILE A 138 -13.84 5.11 -6.39
CA ILE A 138 -14.10 6.54 -6.56
C ILE A 138 -13.31 7.06 -7.76
N ALA A 139 -14.00 7.24 -8.89
CA ALA A 139 -13.42 7.95 -10.03
C ALA A 139 -13.56 9.47 -9.85
N THR A 140 -12.54 10.22 -10.26
CA THR A 140 -12.50 11.69 -10.14
C THR A 140 -12.91 12.42 -11.42
N ASP A 141 -13.03 11.68 -12.53
CA ASP A 141 -13.45 12.24 -13.81
C ASP A 141 -14.48 11.33 -14.49
N GLY A 142 -15.64 11.93 -14.78
CA GLY A 142 -16.75 11.25 -15.44
C GLY A 142 -16.44 10.82 -16.88
N ARG A 143 -15.38 11.35 -17.54
CA ARG A 143 -14.89 10.84 -18.83
C ARG A 143 -14.44 9.39 -18.73
N ASN A 144 -13.81 9.02 -17.63
CA ASN A 144 -13.25 7.69 -17.45
C ASN A 144 -14.35 6.62 -17.40
N LEU A 145 -15.48 6.92 -16.76
CA LEU A 145 -16.65 6.04 -16.75
C LEU A 145 -17.12 5.68 -18.17
N THR A 146 -16.84 6.50 -19.17
CA THR A 146 -17.39 6.36 -20.53
C THR A 146 -16.50 5.58 -21.49
N THR A 147 -15.31 5.18 -21.03
CA THR A 147 -14.34 4.42 -21.82
C THR A 147 -14.60 2.92 -21.62
N PRO A 148 -15.19 2.20 -22.59
CA PRO A 148 -15.60 0.80 -22.38
C PRO A 148 -14.45 -0.14 -22.08
N ALA A 149 -13.22 0.21 -22.49
CA ALA A 149 -12.01 -0.54 -22.19
C ALA A 149 -11.53 -0.36 -20.73
N VAL A 150 -11.93 0.72 -20.06
CA VAL A 150 -11.47 1.07 -18.70
C VAL A 150 -12.57 0.84 -17.67
N PHE A 151 -13.81 1.22 -17.96
CA PHE A 151 -14.98 0.99 -17.10
C PHE A 151 -16.01 0.17 -17.85
N ALA A 152 -15.68 -1.11 -18.07
CA ALA A 152 -16.53 -2.04 -18.80
C ALA A 152 -17.91 -2.23 -18.13
N TYR A 153 -18.91 -2.50 -18.96
CA TYR A 153 -20.30 -2.71 -18.57
C TYR A 153 -20.95 -3.78 -19.45
N ASP A 154 -22.00 -4.42 -18.95
CA ASP A 154 -22.86 -5.31 -19.70
C ASP A 154 -24.03 -4.51 -20.31
N ARG A 155 -24.15 -4.57 -21.64
CA ARG A 155 -25.23 -3.93 -22.40
C ARG A 155 -26.60 -4.56 -22.10
N GLY A 156 -26.64 -5.79 -21.60
CA GLY A 156 -27.86 -6.49 -21.18
C GLY A 156 -28.24 -6.30 -19.72
N ALA A 157 -27.44 -5.56 -18.93
CA ALA A 157 -27.64 -5.45 -17.49
C ALA A 157 -28.98 -4.81 -17.10
N SER A 158 -29.60 -5.32 -16.05
CA SER A 158 -30.80 -4.76 -15.43
C SER A 158 -30.45 -3.60 -14.51
N ILE A 159 -31.28 -2.56 -14.49
CA ILE A 159 -31.09 -1.38 -13.66
C ILE A 159 -32.34 -1.02 -12.85
N ALA A 160 -32.12 -0.50 -11.64
CA ALA A 160 -33.14 0.13 -10.80
C ALA A 160 -32.60 1.42 -10.19
N VAL A 161 -33.45 2.44 -10.01
CA VAL A 161 -33.05 3.74 -9.45
C VAL A 161 -33.96 4.07 -8.28
N VAL A 162 -33.37 4.38 -7.13
CA VAL A 162 -34.09 4.65 -5.88
C VAL A 162 -33.62 5.96 -5.26
N GLY A 163 -34.55 6.78 -4.77
CA GLY A 163 -34.28 7.99 -4.00
C GLY A 163 -34.38 7.74 -2.49
N SER A 164 -34.96 8.71 -1.77
CA SER A 164 -35.18 8.65 -0.32
C SER A 164 -36.50 7.98 0.07
N GLU A 165 -37.28 7.52 -0.90
CA GLU A 165 -38.51 6.77 -0.69
C GLU A 165 -38.23 5.33 -0.22
N THR A 166 -39.21 4.75 0.48
CA THR A 166 -39.13 3.34 0.90
C THR A 166 -39.37 2.42 -0.30
N VAL A 167 -38.41 1.55 -0.60
CA VAL A 167 -38.45 0.54 -1.68
C VAL A 167 -37.96 -0.79 -1.13
N SER A 168 -38.64 -1.89 -1.44
CA SER A 168 -38.34 -3.22 -0.88
C SER A 168 -38.25 -3.20 0.65
N GLY A 169 -39.20 -2.52 1.31
CA GLY A 169 -39.32 -2.52 2.77
C GLY A 169 -38.26 -1.70 3.53
N THR A 170 -37.38 -0.96 2.84
CA THR A 170 -36.37 -0.09 3.47
C THR A 170 -36.18 1.22 2.70
N THR A 171 -35.43 2.15 3.29
CA THR A 171 -35.00 3.40 2.65
C THR A 171 -33.54 3.26 2.22
N TRP A 172 -33.23 3.23 0.93
CA TRP A 172 -31.86 2.99 0.48
C TRP A 172 -30.96 4.22 0.59
N VAL A 173 -31.52 5.42 0.42
CA VAL A 173 -30.85 6.70 0.76
C VAL A 173 -31.28 7.14 2.15
N GLN A 174 -30.48 6.77 3.15
CA GLN A 174 -30.78 6.96 4.58
C GLN A 174 -30.65 8.42 5.03
N ALA A 175 -29.68 9.15 4.48
CA ALA A 175 -29.47 10.56 4.77
C ALA A 175 -28.74 11.26 3.62
N SER A 176 -28.84 12.58 3.56
CA SER A 176 -28.07 13.39 2.61
C SER A 176 -27.91 14.84 3.11
N ALA A 177 -26.85 15.51 2.67
CA ALA A 177 -26.59 16.92 2.99
C ALA A 177 -25.77 17.58 1.88
N GLY A 178 -25.76 18.92 1.83
CA GLY A 178 -24.86 19.70 0.95
C GLY A 178 -25.25 19.72 -0.54
N TYR A 179 -26.43 19.21 -0.90
CA TYR A 179 -26.95 19.32 -2.26
C TYR A 179 -27.49 20.73 -2.55
N ALA A 180 -27.35 21.19 -3.80
CA ALA A 180 -27.93 22.45 -4.24
C ALA A 180 -29.48 22.41 -4.16
N PRO A 181 -30.16 23.56 -4.02
CA PRO A 181 -31.61 23.61 -3.95
C PRO A 181 -32.31 22.89 -5.11
N GLY A 182 -33.25 22.00 -4.79
CA GLY A 182 -34.00 21.20 -5.77
C GLY A 182 -33.22 20.03 -6.39
N VAL A 183 -31.97 19.79 -5.95
CA VAL A 183 -31.23 18.58 -6.25
C VAL A 183 -31.51 17.54 -5.17
N SER A 184 -31.90 16.33 -5.56
CA SER A 184 -32.14 15.22 -4.62
C SER A 184 -31.18 14.05 -4.84
N PRO A 185 -30.72 13.38 -3.78
CA PRO A 185 -29.84 12.21 -3.89
C PRO A 185 -30.58 11.02 -4.52
N LEU A 186 -29.84 10.12 -5.15
CA LEU A 186 -30.33 8.81 -5.56
C LEU A 186 -29.21 7.75 -5.51
N VAL A 187 -29.62 6.50 -5.62
CA VAL A 187 -28.75 5.35 -5.89
C VAL A 187 -29.28 4.63 -7.12
N MET A 188 -28.38 4.22 -8.01
CA MET A 188 -28.69 3.31 -9.11
C MET A 188 -28.06 1.94 -8.82
N PHE A 189 -28.91 0.93 -8.83
CA PHE A 189 -28.54 -0.48 -8.76
C PHE A 189 -28.40 -1.05 -10.16
N TYR A 190 -27.38 -1.87 -10.35
CA TYR A 190 -27.03 -2.52 -11.59
C TYR A 190 -26.77 -4.01 -11.33
N TYR A 191 -27.30 -4.86 -12.20
CA TYR A 191 -27.04 -6.31 -12.19
C TYR A 191 -26.73 -6.82 -13.60
N SER A 192 -25.59 -7.49 -13.75
CA SER A 192 -25.15 -8.14 -14.99
C SER A 192 -25.49 -9.62 -14.97
N GLY A 193 -26.20 -10.10 -15.99
CA GLY A 193 -26.42 -11.54 -16.18
C GLY A 193 -25.19 -12.29 -16.71
N GLY A 194 -24.15 -11.57 -17.15
CA GLY A 194 -22.86 -12.14 -17.57
C GLY A 194 -21.76 -12.02 -16.51
N GLU A 195 -20.60 -12.60 -16.84
CA GLU A 195 -19.39 -12.59 -16.01
C GLU A 195 -19.02 -11.18 -15.50
N PRO A 196 -18.58 -11.06 -14.23
CA PRO A 196 -18.18 -9.78 -13.65
C PRO A 196 -17.11 -9.05 -14.46
N LYS A 197 -17.30 -7.73 -14.63
CA LYS A 197 -16.34 -6.87 -15.34
C LYS A 197 -15.48 -6.11 -14.33
N THR A 198 -14.25 -6.57 -14.10
CA THR A 198 -13.26 -5.87 -13.26
C THR A 198 -12.78 -4.58 -13.94
N LEU A 199 -12.16 -3.68 -13.17
CA LEU A 199 -11.42 -2.55 -13.73
C LEU A 199 -9.98 -2.98 -14.03
N PRO A 200 -9.37 -2.51 -15.14
CA PRO A 200 -7.95 -2.68 -15.37
C PRO A 200 -7.12 -1.82 -14.39
N THR A 201 -5.84 -2.15 -14.22
CA THR A 201 -4.93 -1.47 -13.28
C THR A 201 -4.70 0.00 -13.62
N ASP A 202 -4.81 0.39 -14.90
CA ASP A 202 -4.70 1.79 -15.33
C ASP A 202 -6.00 2.59 -15.19
N ALA A 203 -7.08 2.02 -14.65
CA ALA A 203 -8.29 2.77 -14.36
C ALA A 203 -8.04 3.84 -13.28
N PRO A 204 -8.29 5.14 -13.55
CA PRO A 204 -8.10 6.23 -12.59
C PRO A 204 -9.30 6.30 -11.63
N ALA A 205 -9.46 5.26 -10.83
CA ALA A 205 -10.38 5.22 -9.70
C ALA A 205 -9.64 4.73 -8.47
N GLN A 206 -9.84 5.43 -7.35
CA GLN A 206 -9.30 4.99 -6.07
C GLN A 206 -10.12 3.81 -5.57
N LEU A 207 -9.46 2.67 -5.35
CA LEU A 207 -10.03 1.51 -4.70
C LEU A 207 -10.05 1.72 -3.18
N VAL A 208 -11.16 1.30 -2.59
CA VAL A 208 -11.45 1.23 -1.16
C VAL A 208 -12.04 -0.15 -0.90
N GLU A 209 -11.45 -0.94 -0.02
CA GLU A 209 -11.93 -2.28 0.30
C GLU A 209 -12.79 -2.21 1.56
N ILE A 210 -13.88 -2.98 1.60
CA ILE A 210 -14.86 -2.93 2.69
C ILE A 210 -15.39 -4.33 2.96
N THR A 211 -15.50 -4.68 4.23
CA THR A 211 -16.13 -5.92 4.67
C THR A 211 -16.98 -5.66 5.90
N PHE A 212 -18.23 -6.11 5.85
CA PHE A 212 -19.13 -6.16 6.97
C PHE A 212 -19.32 -7.60 7.43
N ARG A 213 -19.26 -7.81 8.74
CA ARG A 213 -19.80 -9.01 9.40
C ARG A 213 -20.80 -8.59 10.47
N ASP A 214 -21.71 -9.51 10.79
CA ASP A 214 -22.74 -9.28 11.78
C ASP A 214 -23.32 -10.59 12.29
N GLN A 215 -23.91 -10.57 13.49
CA GLN A 215 -24.66 -11.70 14.03
C GLN A 215 -25.86 -12.10 13.16
N TYR A 216 -26.36 -11.21 12.32
CA TYR A 216 -27.39 -11.52 11.32
C TYR A 216 -27.00 -12.72 10.44
N LEU A 217 -25.70 -12.92 10.17
CA LEU A 217 -25.20 -14.03 9.36
C LEU A 217 -25.42 -15.42 10.00
N THR A 218 -25.73 -15.50 11.30
CA THR A 218 -26.11 -16.76 11.98
C THR A 218 -27.35 -17.44 11.38
N ARG A 219 -28.10 -16.72 10.54
CA ARG A 219 -29.21 -17.27 9.76
C ARG A 219 -28.76 -18.17 8.62
N PHE A 220 -27.51 -18.06 8.18
CA PHE A 220 -26.98 -18.71 6.98
C PHE A 220 -25.77 -19.59 7.25
N ILE A 221 -24.90 -19.16 8.18
CA ILE A 221 -23.65 -19.83 8.56
C ILE A 221 -23.53 -19.93 10.07
N THR A 222 -22.62 -20.78 10.57
CA THR A 222 -22.48 -21.08 12.00
C THR A 222 -21.10 -20.78 12.59
N ASP A 223 -20.14 -20.31 11.79
CA ASP A 223 -18.80 -19.99 12.28
C ASP A 223 -18.81 -18.70 13.13
N PRO A 224 -18.56 -18.76 14.46
CA PRO A 224 -18.52 -17.58 15.31
C PRO A 224 -17.40 -16.59 14.93
N ALA A 225 -16.38 -17.02 14.19
CA ALA A 225 -15.35 -16.14 13.63
C ALA A 225 -15.83 -15.36 12.40
N GLN A 226 -17.05 -15.62 11.91
CA GLN A 226 -17.66 -14.92 10.79
C GLN A 226 -18.99 -14.25 11.17
N THR A 227 -19.56 -14.56 12.34
CA THR A 227 -20.89 -14.06 12.74
C THR A 227 -20.82 -13.07 13.91
N PHE A 228 -19.85 -12.17 13.93
CA PHE A 228 -19.74 -11.08 14.91
C PHE A 228 -19.77 -9.71 14.23
N PRO A 229 -20.13 -8.62 14.94
CA PRO A 229 -20.14 -7.28 14.35
C PRO A 229 -18.74 -6.81 13.97
N LEU A 230 -18.53 -6.57 12.68
CA LEU A 230 -17.27 -6.09 12.12
C LEU A 230 -17.55 -5.06 11.04
N VAL A 231 -16.79 -3.96 11.09
CA VAL A 231 -16.51 -3.12 9.92
C VAL A 231 -15.01 -3.22 9.68
N ASN A 232 -14.63 -3.90 8.62
CA ASN A 232 -13.27 -3.99 8.16
C ASN A 232 -13.14 -3.19 6.86
N TYR A 233 -12.07 -2.42 6.72
CA TYR A 233 -11.96 -1.47 5.62
C TYR A 233 -10.51 -1.02 5.43
N ASP A 234 -10.16 -0.68 4.20
CA ASP A 234 -8.90 -0.04 3.86
C ASP A 234 -9.04 0.90 2.66
N VAL A 235 -8.03 1.75 2.46
CA VAL A 235 -7.86 2.43 1.18
C VAL A 235 -6.75 1.71 0.43
N SER A 236 -7.14 1.00 -0.63
CA SER A 236 -6.23 0.23 -1.47
C SER A 236 -5.47 1.14 -2.42
N TYR A 237 -4.53 1.88 -1.83
CA TYR A 237 -3.43 2.42 -2.59
C TYR A 237 -2.39 1.32 -2.94
N VAL A 238 -2.61 0.10 -2.46
CA VAL A 238 -1.83 -1.11 -2.75
C VAL A 238 -1.64 -1.32 -4.24
N ASN A 239 -2.67 -1.03 -5.02
CA ASN A 239 -2.62 -1.19 -6.46
C ASN A 239 -2.08 0.10 -7.08
N ASN A 240 -2.72 1.21 -6.74
CA ASN A 240 -2.47 2.50 -7.34
C ASN A 240 -2.94 3.67 -6.48
N MET A 241 -2.29 4.82 -6.62
CA MET A 241 -2.70 6.06 -5.97
C MET A 241 -3.32 7.01 -6.98
N VAL A 242 -4.57 7.38 -6.73
CA VAL A 242 -5.38 8.25 -7.62
C VAL A 242 -5.93 9.45 -6.88
N ALA A 243 -6.51 9.25 -5.69
CA ALA A 243 -7.27 10.28 -5.01
C ALA A 243 -7.13 10.27 -3.49
N PRO A 244 -7.26 11.42 -2.80
CA PRO A 244 -7.20 11.49 -1.35
C PRO A 244 -8.49 11.00 -0.70
N ILE A 245 -8.43 9.83 -0.08
CA ILE A 245 -9.53 9.23 0.67
C ILE A 245 -9.19 9.12 2.16
N SER A 246 -10.17 9.51 2.98
CA SER A 246 -10.21 9.29 4.42
C SER A 246 -11.45 8.45 4.77
N MET A 247 -11.36 7.63 5.80
CA MET A 247 -12.30 6.59 6.18
C MET A 247 -12.30 6.43 7.69
N GLU A 248 -13.47 6.10 8.24
CA GLU A 248 -13.66 5.95 9.67
C GLU A 248 -14.84 5.02 9.94
N ALA A 249 -14.65 3.99 10.76
CA ALA A 249 -15.77 3.26 11.34
C ALA A 249 -16.36 4.05 12.50
N SER A 250 -17.67 4.25 12.47
CA SER A 250 -18.37 5.04 13.48
C SER A 250 -19.12 4.18 14.48
N ASN A 251 -19.40 4.76 15.64
CA ASN A 251 -20.12 4.11 16.73
C ASN A 251 -19.49 2.77 17.16
N VAL A 252 -18.15 2.70 17.22
CA VAL A 252 -17.46 1.49 17.62
C VAL A 252 -17.49 1.33 19.15
N PRO A 253 -17.94 0.19 19.68
CA PRO A 253 -17.96 -0.05 21.13
C PRO A 253 -16.57 0.00 21.77
N ILE A 254 -16.44 0.73 22.88
CA ILE A 254 -15.28 0.63 23.77
C ILE A 254 -15.64 -0.36 24.87
N THR A 255 -14.98 -1.51 24.90
CA THR A 255 -15.34 -2.61 25.82
C THR A 255 -14.16 -3.18 26.57
N TYR A 256 -14.43 -3.80 27.71
CA TYR A 256 -13.48 -4.65 28.44
C TYR A 256 -14.13 -5.99 28.77
N GLN A 257 -13.40 -7.09 28.57
CA GLN A 257 -13.86 -8.43 28.91
C GLN A 257 -12.72 -9.27 29.49
N THR A 258 -13.03 -10.05 30.54
CA THR A 258 -12.19 -11.13 31.04
C THR A 258 -12.78 -12.46 30.59
N ASP A 259 -11.96 -13.32 29.98
CA ASP A 259 -12.33 -14.65 29.49
C ASP A 259 -12.79 -15.61 30.63
N PRO A 260 -13.71 -16.59 30.42
CA PRO A 260 -14.39 -16.93 29.17
C PRO A 260 -15.85 -16.46 29.05
N LEU A 261 -16.24 -16.20 27.80
CA LEU A 261 -17.59 -15.91 27.30
C LEU A 261 -18.66 -16.94 27.77
N PRO A 262 -19.97 -16.57 27.84
CA PRO A 262 -20.61 -15.41 27.22
C PRO A 262 -21.35 -14.52 28.23
N ALA A 263 -20.62 -13.77 29.06
CA ALA A 263 -21.22 -12.62 29.76
C ALA A 263 -21.12 -11.37 28.85
N PRO A 264 -22.10 -10.44 28.89
CA PRO A 264 -21.94 -9.12 28.28
C PRO A 264 -20.65 -8.47 28.78
N PRO A 265 -19.83 -7.86 27.90
CA PRO A 265 -18.63 -7.16 28.34
C PRO A 265 -18.99 -5.89 29.10
N THR A 266 -18.03 -5.33 29.84
CA THR A 266 -18.17 -3.98 30.39
C THR A 266 -18.11 -2.98 29.24
N TYR A 267 -19.18 -2.21 29.05
CA TYR A 267 -19.27 -1.15 28.05
C TYR A 267 -18.85 0.21 28.62
N TYR A 268 -18.02 0.94 27.88
CA TYR A 268 -17.60 2.31 28.20
C TYR A 268 -18.13 3.35 27.19
N GLY A 269 -19.14 2.97 26.41
CA GLY A 269 -19.76 3.80 25.38
C GLY A 269 -19.32 3.45 23.96
N LEU A 270 -19.82 4.24 23.02
CA LEU A 270 -19.47 4.16 21.60
C LEU A 270 -18.57 5.34 21.26
N GLN A 271 -17.60 5.12 20.38
CA GLN A 271 -16.73 6.17 19.86
C GLN A 271 -16.33 5.82 18.44
N ASP A 272 -16.26 6.85 17.62
CA ASP A 272 -15.75 6.80 16.25
C ASP A 272 -14.25 6.49 16.25
N TYR A 273 -13.83 5.53 15.41
CA TYR A 273 -12.40 5.27 15.20
C TYR A 273 -11.69 6.54 14.72
N GLY A 274 -10.37 6.57 14.79
CA GLY A 274 -9.62 7.61 14.09
C GLY A 274 -9.83 7.49 12.58
N TRP A 275 -9.41 8.51 11.83
CA TRP A 275 -9.44 8.45 10.38
C TRP A 275 -8.22 7.73 9.78
N LEU A 276 -8.44 7.00 8.69
CA LEU A 276 -7.45 6.40 7.79
C LEU A 276 -7.78 6.89 6.37
N ALA A 277 -6.93 7.38 5.49
CA ALA A 277 -5.48 7.25 5.41
C ALA A 277 -4.79 8.61 5.24
N THR A 278 -5.44 9.63 4.68
CA THR A 278 -4.85 10.98 4.52
C THR A 278 -5.83 12.07 4.91
N ASP A 279 -5.36 13.17 5.48
CA ASP A 279 -6.14 14.37 5.78
C ASP A 279 -6.02 15.47 4.71
N ARG A 280 -5.29 15.19 3.64
CA ARG A 280 -4.98 16.15 2.59
C ARG A 280 -6.18 16.45 1.70
N ASN A 281 -6.33 17.71 1.35
CA ASN A 281 -7.27 18.10 0.30
C ASN A 281 -6.74 17.70 -1.09
N THR A 282 -7.62 17.75 -2.09
CA THR A 282 -7.33 17.37 -3.49
C THR A 282 -6.13 18.10 -4.09
N SER A 283 -5.97 19.40 -3.79
CA SER A 283 -4.87 20.22 -4.31
C SER A 283 -3.52 19.81 -3.72
N GLN A 284 -3.45 19.63 -2.39
CA GLN A 284 -2.24 19.19 -1.70
C GLN A 284 -1.81 17.79 -2.17
N PHE A 285 -2.76 16.85 -2.23
CA PHE A 285 -2.52 15.47 -2.62
C PHE A 285 -2.03 15.36 -4.08
N SER A 286 -2.76 15.97 -5.01
CA SER A 286 -2.41 15.93 -6.45
C SER A 286 -1.13 16.72 -6.73
N GLY A 287 -0.89 17.80 -5.98
CA GLY A 287 0.35 18.56 -6.07
C GLY A 287 1.57 17.74 -5.66
N ALA A 288 1.46 16.96 -4.58
CA ALA A 288 2.51 16.04 -4.14
C ALA A 288 2.77 14.94 -5.19
N MET A 289 1.73 14.29 -5.71
CA MET A 289 1.87 13.28 -6.78
C MET A 289 2.54 13.86 -8.03
N ARG A 290 2.09 15.03 -8.48
CA ARG A 290 2.67 15.70 -9.65
C ARG A 290 4.15 16.00 -9.44
N ASN A 291 4.53 16.43 -8.24
CA ASN A 291 5.92 16.68 -7.90
C ASN A 291 6.75 15.37 -7.87
N PHE A 292 6.18 14.26 -7.41
CA PHE A 292 6.85 12.96 -7.40
C PHE A 292 7.09 12.42 -8.82
N ILE A 293 6.08 12.51 -9.68
CA ILE A 293 6.16 12.12 -11.11
C ILE A 293 7.16 12.98 -11.87
N ASN A 294 7.16 14.29 -11.62
CA ASN A 294 8.04 15.24 -12.31
C ASN A 294 9.40 15.43 -11.64
N ASN A 295 9.69 14.68 -10.57
CA ASN A 295 10.93 14.80 -9.80
C ASN A 295 11.22 16.23 -9.30
N ALA A 296 10.25 16.86 -8.65
CA ALA A 296 10.28 18.27 -8.29
C ALA A 296 9.90 18.51 -6.82
N GLY A 297 10.24 19.69 -6.31
CA GLY A 297 9.84 20.14 -4.97
C GLY A 297 10.25 19.19 -3.85
N THR A 298 9.41 19.10 -2.81
CA THR A 298 9.64 18.23 -1.64
C THR A 298 9.45 16.74 -1.93
N ALA A 299 8.84 16.40 -3.07
CA ALA A 299 8.62 15.02 -3.53
C ALA A 299 9.69 14.55 -4.53
N SER A 300 10.74 15.32 -4.75
CA SER A 300 11.83 14.94 -5.66
C SER A 300 12.55 13.69 -5.15
N VAL A 301 12.85 12.78 -6.08
CA VAL A 301 13.74 11.63 -5.89
C VAL A 301 15.17 11.93 -6.36
N GLY A 302 15.45 13.16 -6.78
CA GLY A 302 16.76 13.63 -7.18
C GLY A 302 17.34 12.82 -8.33
N SER A 303 18.54 12.28 -8.12
CA SER A 303 19.25 11.48 -9.12
C SER A 303 18.91 9.99 -9.12
N TYR A 304 18.00 9.53 -8.23
CA TYR A 304 17.69 8.11 -8.04
C TYR A 304 17.33 7.39 -9.34
N PHE A 305 16.46 8.01 -10.16
CA PHE A 305 16.09 7.50 -11.50
C PHE A 305 16.79 8.26 -12.64
N GLY A 306 18.03 8.70 -12.42
CA GLY A 306 18.78 9.47 -13.42
C GLY A 306 18.14 10.83 -13.74
N GLY A 307 17.46 11.44 -12.76
CA GLY A 307 16.76 12.72 -12.90
C GLY A 307 15.28 12.61 -13.30
N ARG A 308 14.77 11.40 -13.55
CA ARG A 308 13.33 11.15 -13.75
C ARG A 308 12.61 11.00 -12.40
N GLY A 309 11.30 11.17 -12.41
CA GLY A 309 10.45 10.94 -11.23
C GLY A 309 9.83 9.55 -11.23
N TRP A 310 8.84 9.36 -10.37
CA TRP A 310 8.09 8.10 -10.32
C TRP A 310 7.26 7.89 -11.59
N PRO A 311 7.19 6.66 -12.14
CA PRO A 311 6.31 6.35 -13.27
C PRO A 311 4.83 6.57 -12.93
N GLN A 312 4.00 6.69 -13.97
CA GLN A 312 2.54 6.69 -13.84
C GLN A 312 1.95 5.67 -14.82
N TYR A 313 0.68 5.31 -14.64
CA TYR A 313 -0.05 4.59 -15.67
C TYR A 313 -0.30 5.51 -16.87
N TYR A 314 -0.22 4.95 -18.08
CA TYR A 314 -0.48 5.70 -19.30
C TYR A 314 -1.95 6.13 -19.35
N ASN A 315 -2.18 7.44 -19.46
CA ASN A 315 -3.48 8.01 -19.73
C ASN A 315 -3.34 9.12 -20.79
N PRO A 316 -4.05 9.05 -21.93
CA PRO A 316 -3.98 10.06 -22.97
C PRO A 316 -4.64 11.39 -22.57
N ALA A 317 -5.53 11.39 -21.57
CA ALA A 317 -6.13 12.60 -21.03
C ALA A 317 -5.14 13.28 -20.08
N SER A 318 -4.64 14.46 -20.47
CA SER A 318 -3.76 15.26 -19.62
C SER A 318 -4.47 15.66 -18.32
N GLY A 319 -3.97 15.22 -17.17
CA GLY A 319 -4.37 15.74 -15.86
C GLY A 319 -4.75 14.69 -14.80
N ASP A 320 -5.17 13.50 -15.22
CA ASP A 320 -5.49 12.40 -14.30
C ASP A 320 -4.19 11.77 -13.82
N LEU A 321 -3.86 11.96 -12.54
CA LEU A 321 -2.69 11.36 -11.93
C LEU A 321 -3.07 9.98 -11.41
N ASN A 322 -2.38 8.95 -11.90
CA ASN A 322 -2.55 7.58 -11.45
C ASN A 322 -1.17 6.92 -11.40
N ILE A 323 -0.62 6.70 -10.21
CA ILE A 323 0.71 6.09 -10.04
C ILE A 323 0.59 4.66 -9.53
N PRO A 324 1.39 3.71 -10.05
CA PRO A 324 1.47 2.38 -9.47
C PRO A 324 2.12 2.45 -8.10
N SER A 325 1.71 1.54 -7.21
CA SER A 325 2.45 1.28 -5.97
C SER A 325 3.84 0.69 -6.26
N GLY A 326 4.68 0.57 -5.23
CA GLY A 326 5.98 -0.11 -5.36
C GLY A 326 5.87 -1.55 -5.85
N ALA A 327 4.86 -2.31 -5.42
CA ALA A 327 4.62 -3.68 -5.90
C ALA A 327 4.09 -3.71 -7.35
N ASN A 328 3.08 -2.89 -7.64
CA ASN A 328 2.49 -2.81 -8.98
C ASN A 328 3.44 -2.25 -10.02
N LEU A 329 4.43 -1.43 -9.62
CA LEU A 329 5.49 -1.00 -10.52
C LEU A 329 6.20 -2.19 -11.19
N PHE A 330 6.38 -3.29 -10.45
CA PHE A 330 6.97 -4.52 -10.97
C PHE A 330 5.94 -5.36 -11.73
N ASP A 331 4.71 -5.52 -11.21
CA ASP A 331 3.68 -6.33 -11.86
C ASP A 331 3.22 -5.80 -13.20
N ASP A 332 3.19 -4.47 -13.34
CA ASP A 332 2.74 -3.78 -14.52
C ASP A 332 3.93 -3.32 -15.39
N SER A 333 5.16 -3.75 -15.06
CA SER A 333 6.37 -3.36 -15.77
C SER A 333 6.32 -3.83 -17.23
N PRO A 334 6.74 -2.99 -18.19
CA PRO A 334 6.91 -3.41 -19.58
C PRO A 334 8.07 -4.41 -19.75
N LEU A 335 9.00 -4.51 -18.79
CA LEU A 335 10.09 -5.49 -18.86
C LEU A 335 9.54 -6.90 -18.76
N THR A 336 9.87 -7.75 -19.73
CA THR A 336 9.43 -9.15 -19.74
C THR A 336 10.48 -10.03 -20.41
N VAL A 337 10.69 -11.24 -19.89
CA VAL A 337 11.46 -12.31 -20.54
C VAL A 337 10.56 -13.24 -21.36
N ASN A 338 9.24 -13.06 -21.30
CA ASN A 338 8.27 -13.80 -22.09
C ASN A 338 7.75 -12.94 -23.26
N PRO A 339 8.13 -13.23 -24.51
CA PRO A 339 7.73 -12.44 -25.68
C PRO A 339 6.21 -12.38 -25.91
N GLY A 340 5.44 -13.34 -25.38
CA GLY A 340 3.98 -13.41 -25.54
C GLY A 340 3.20 -12.64 -24.48
N TYR A 341 3.87 -12.08 -23.48
CA TYR A 341 3.21 -11.43 -22.35
C TYR A 341 3.68 -9.99 -22.23
N VAL A 342 2.79 -9.03 -22.49
CA VAL A 342 3.14 -7.63 -22.37
C VAL A 342 2.00 -6.78 -21.84
N HIS A 343 2.32 -5.91 -20.88
CA HIS A 343 1.37 -5.02 -20.22
C HIS A 343 1.09 -3.80 -21.11
N LEU A 344 -0.05 -3.83 -21.79
CA LEU A 344 -0.51 -2.77 -22.68
C LEU A 344 -1.52 -1.89 -21.95
N SER A 345 -1.54 -0.60 -22.29
CA SER A 345 -2.56 0.30 -21.74
C SER A 345 -3.95 -0.04 -22.28
N SER A 346 -4.94 0.03 -21.41
CA SER A 346 -6.37 -0.07 -21.74
C SER A 346 -6.86 1.12 -22.57
N TYR A 347 -6.13 2.24 -22.56
CA TYR A 347 -6.43 3.43 -23.36
C TYR A 347 -5.91 3.35 -24.80
N ASP A 348 -4.73 2.76 -24.99
CA ASP A 348 -4.08 2.59 -26.30
C ASP A 348 -3.19 1.34 -26.26
N SER A 349 -3.62 0.28 -26.95
CA SER A 349 -2.91 -1.00 -27.01
C SER A 349 -1.58 -0.92 -27.77
N ASN A 350 -1.25 0.23 -28.38
CA ASN A 350 0.07 0.49 -28.95
C ASN A 350 0.99 1.24 -27.96
N ARG A 351 0.64 1.25 -26.67
CA ARG A 351 1.41 1.83 -25.56
C ARG A 351 1.56 0.82 -24.44
N TRP A 352 2.70 0.88 -23.77
CA TRP A 352 2.88 0.16 -22.52
C TRP A 352 2.00 0.76 -21.43
N LEU A 353 1.63 -0.09 -20.47
CA LEU A 353 0.78 0.27 -19.35
C LEU A 353 1.42 1.35 -18.46
N LEU A 354 2.74 1.27 -18.24
CA LEU A 354 3.50 2.24 -17.46
C LEU A 354 4.32 3.20 -18.34
N THR A 355 4.39 4.45 -17.90
CA THR A 355 5.23 5.49 -18.52
C THR A 355 6.72 5.32 -18.21
N SER A 356 7.13 4.27 -17.51
CA SER A 356 8.55 3.95 -17.23
C SER A 356 9.35 3.64 -18.49
N SER A 357 8.68 3.22 -19.57
CA SER A 357 9.25 3.13 -20.92
C SER A 357 9.02 4.40 -21.75
N GLY A 358 8.33 5.40 -21.21
CA GLY A 358 7.93 6.62 -21.91
C GLY A 358 6.76 6.45 -22.89
N ASP A 359 6.19 7.57 -23.28
CA ASP A 359 4.95 7.68 -24.06
C ASP A 359 5.20 7.62 -25.57
N ALA A 360 6.10 6.75 -26.06
CA ALA A 360 6.27 6.49 -27.49
C ALA A 360 5.51 5.21 -27.91
N PRO A 361 5.08 5.08 -29.17
CA PRO A 361 4.38 3.90 -29.64
C PRO A 361 5.24 2.63 -29.48
N ILE A 362 4.60 1.47 -29.44
CA ILE A 362 5.28 0.17 -29.47
C ILE A 362 5.60 -0.21 -30.91
N THR A 363 4.64 -0.03 -31.82
CA THR A 363 4.76 -0.33 -33.25
C THR A 363 4.55 0.93 -34.09
N ALA A 364 5.35 1.09 -35.14
CA ALA A 364 5.21 2.23 -36.05
C ALA A 364 3.99 2.04 -36.97
N GLY A 365 3.10 3.04 -37.06
CA GLY A 365 1.89 3.00 -37.88
C GLY A 365 0.68 2.33 -37.22
N GLY A 366 0.84 1.79 -36.01
CA GLY A 366 -0.20 1.14 -35.21
C GLY A 366 -0.41 -0.36 -35.53
N GLY A 367 -0.96 -1.10 -34.56
CA GLY A 367 -1.56 -2.43 -34.75
C GLY A 367 -0.67 -3.54 -35.32
N GLY A 368 0.66 -3.40 -35.31
CA GLY A 368 1.56 -4.41 -35.86
C GLY A 368 1.61 -4.49 -37.39
N TYR A 369 1.09 -3.49 -38.11
CA TYR A 369 1.21 -3.44 -39.56
C TYR A 369 2.65 -3.09 -39.96
N GLY A 370 3.34 -4.00 -40.66
CA GLY A 370 4.63 -3.67 -41.24
C GLY A 370 4.50 -2.70 -42.41
N VAL A 371 5.56 -1.97 -42.73
CA VAL A 371 5.64 -1.06 -43.88
C VAL A 371 6.37 -1.72 -45.04
N GLN A 372 5.87 -1.50 -46.26
CA GLN A 372 6.55 -1.99 -47.45
C GLN A 372 7.86 -1.24 -47.68
N GLY A 373 8.94 -1.99 -47.87
CA GLY A 373 10.26 -1.45 -48.17
C GLY A 373 11.06 -2.33 -49.13
N THR A 374 12.30 -1.93 -49.44
CA THR A 374 13.24 -2.72 -50.22
C THR A 374 14.64 -2.63 -49.62
N VAL A 375 15.33 -3.77 -49.57
CA VAL A 375 16.75 -3.88 -49.21
C VAL A 375 17.50 -4.20 -50.49
N ASN A 376 18.42 -3.33 -50.90
CA ASN A 376 19.17 -3.51 -52.15
C ASN A 376 20.40 -4.39 -51.89
N ALA A 377 20.77 -5.25 -52.84
CA ALA A 377 21.93 -6.15 -52.71
C ALA A 377 23.26 -5.42 -52.39
N GLY A 378 23.42 -4.17 -52.85
CA GLY A 378 24.59 -3.34 -52.53
C GLY A 378 24.47 -2.45 -51.28
N ALA A 379 23.34 -2.51 -50.56
CA ALA A 379 23.05 -1.69 -49.38
C ALA A 379 22.20 -2.49 -48.37
N THR A 380 22.71 -3.65 -47.94
CA THR A 380 21.99 -4.62 -47.10
C THR A 380 21.74 -4.14 -45.66
N ASN A 381 22.34 -3.04 -45.23
CA ASN A 381 22.08 -2.37 -43.97
C ASN A 381 21.12 -1.17 -44.11
N VAL A 382 20.40 -1.05 -45.25
CA VAL A 382 19.45 0.04 -45.51
C VAL A 382 18.11 -0.52 -45.99
N ILE A 383 17.03 -0.07 -45.35
CA ILE A 383 15.65 -0.32 -45.81
C ILE A 383 15.11 0.96 -46.41
N TYR A 384 14.89 0.97 -47.72
CA TYR A 384 14.17 2.05 -48.40
C TYR A 384 12.67 1.81 -48.25
N LEU A 385 11.93 2.72 -47.62
CA LEU A 385 10.49 2.61 -47.37
C LEU A 385 9.73 3.14 -48.60
N ASN A 386 8.72 2.43 -49.10
CA ASN A 386 7.99 2.85 -50.32
C ASN A 386 7.12 4.09 -50.08
N GLN A 387 6.00 3.92 -49.38
CA GLN A 387 5.03 4.98 -49.09
C GLN A 387 4.58 4.87 -47.62
N PRO A 388 5.45 5.20 -46.64
CA PRO A 388 5.02 5.22 -45.25
C PRO A 388 3.96 6.31 -45.02
N SER A 389 2.97 6.02 -44.19
CA SER A 389 1.98 7.01 -43.77
C SER A 389 2.64 8.10 -42.90
N ARG A 390 1.99 9.27 -42.77
CA ARG A 390 2.45 10.32 -41.84
C ARG A 390 2.55 9.80 -40.40
N GLN A 391 1.59 8.96 -39.99
CA GLN A 391 1.59 8.33 -38.67
C GLN A 391 2.81 7.42 -38.49
N PHE A 392 3.10 6.55 -39.46
CA PHE A 392 4.29 5.69 -39.42
C PHE A 392 5.58 6.49 -39.25
N VAL A 393 5.75 7.57 -40.03
CA VAL A 393 6.93 8.44 -39.95
C VAL A 393 7.03 9.06 -38.55
N SER A 394 5.93 9.60 -38.02
CA SER A 394 5.88 10.20 -36.68
C SER A 394 6.18 9.17 -35.59
N ASP A 395 5.59 7.99 -35.67
CA ASP A 395 5.78 6.92 -34.69
C ASP A 395 7.23 6.44 -34.67
N LEU A 396 7.81 6.14 -35.82
CA LEU A 396 9.19 5.66 -35.90
C LEU A 396 10.18 6.70 -35.34
N GLN A 397 9.94 7.99 -35.60
CA GLN A 397 10.73 9.08 -35.01
C GLN A 397 10.58 9.13 -33.48
N ALA A 398 9.35 9.02 -32.96
CA ALA A 398 9.09 9.01 -31.52
C ALA A 398 9.71 7.77 -30.85
N MET A 399 9.61 6.61 -31.48
CA MET A 399 10.17 5.35 -30.99
C MET A 399 11.71 5.43 -30.88
N LEU A 400 12.39 5.94 -31.91
CA LEU A 400 13.84 6.12 -31.92
C LEU A 400 14.34 7.15 -30.89
N LYS A 401 13.51 8.15 -30.58
CA LYS A 401 13.81 9.09 -29.50
C LYS A 401 13.68 8.43 -28.11
N ALA A 402 12.76 7.48 -27.97
CA ALA A 402 12.46 6.83 -26.70
C ALA A 402 13.34 5.61 -26.40
N GLY A 403 13.83 4.89 -27.42
CA GLY A 403 14.68 3.72 -27.20
C GLY A 403 15.05 2.98 -28.48
N THR A 404 15.44 1.72 -28.30
CA THR A 404 15.85 0.84 -29.40
C THR A 404 14.63 0.36 -30.20
N VAL A 405 14.74 0.40 -31.53
CA VAL A 405 13.72 -0.10 -32.45
C VAL A 405 14.24 -1.32 -33.20
N ASN A 406 13.62 -2.46 -32.97
CA ASN A 406 13.87 -3.70 -33.68
C ASN A 406 13.19 -3.68 -35.05
N VAL A 407 13.86 -4.31 -36.02
CA VAL A 407 13.30 -4.63 -37.32
C VAL A 407 13.12 -6.14 -37.39
N ALA A 408 11.91 -6.56 -37.73
CA ALA A 408 11.54 -7.96 -37.92
C ALA A 408 10.64 -8.11 -39.16
N TYR A 409 10.41 -9.33 -39.61
CA TYR A 409 9.29 -9.59 -40.51
C TYR A 409 7.97 -9.55 -39.72
N PRO A 410 6.86 -9.05 -40.31
CA PRO A 410 5.56 -9.05 -39.65
C PRO A 410 5.18 -10.45 -39.13
N GLY A 411 4.78 -10.53 -37.85
CA GLY A 411 4.43 -11.79 -37.20
C GLY A 411 5.62 -12.68 -36.79
N SER A 412 6.86 -12.28 -37.09
CA SER A 412 8.06 -12.99 -36.61
C SER A 412 8.54 -12.43 -35.28
N SER A 413 8.98 -13.31 -34.39
CA SER A 413 9.74 -12.95 -33.18
C SER A 413 11.25 -12.77 -33.45
N GLU A 414 11.72 -13.12 -34.65
CA GLU A 414 13.12 -12.98 -35.04
C GLU A 414 13.46 -11.51 -35.33
N VAL A 415 14.35 -10.94 -34.54
CA VAL A 415 14.91 -9.61 -34.76
C VAL A 415 16.03 -9.70 -35.80
N LEU A 416 15.82 -9.07 -36.96
CA LEU A 416 16.79 -9.05 -38.06
C LEU A 416 17.93 -8.05 -37.79
N ALA A 417 17.58 -6.87 -37.28
CA ALA A 417 18.51 -5.80 -36.91
C ALA A 417 17.81 -4.77 -36.01
N THR A 418 18.54 -3.77 -35.56
CA THR A 418 17.97 -2.57 -34.94
C THR A 418 18.13 -1.36 -35.86
N VAL A 419 17.22 -0.40 -35.76
CA VAL A 419 17.32 0.85 -36.53
C VAL A 419 18.37 1.75 -35.88
N PHE A 420 19.42 2.07 -36.63
CA PHE A 420 20.46 3.01 -36.20
C PHE A 420 20.03 4.47 -36.43
N ARG A 421 19.41 4.76 -37.59
CA ARG A 421 18.93 6.11 -37.93
C ARG A 421 17.79 6.04 -38.95
N PHE A 422 16.82 6.94 -38.83
CA PHE A 422 15.73 7.09 -39.77
C PHE A 422 15.80 8.43 -40.50
N PHE A 423 15.59 8.38 -41.82
CA PHE A 423 15.61 9.52 -42.71
C PHE A 423 14.22 9.68 -43.35
N PRO A 424 13.37 10.63 -42.86
CA PRO A 424 12.02 10.83 -43.39
C PRO A 424 12.00 11.38 -44.83
N ASN A 425 13.12 11.94 -45.30
CA ASN A 425 13.38 12.40 -46.67
C ASN A 425 12.20 13.14 -47.35
N PRO A 426 11.79 14.33 -46.85
CA PRO A 426 10.72 15.12 -47.45
C PRO A 426 11.15 15.63 -48.83
N GLY A 427 10.86 14.87 -49.89
CA GLY A 427 11.29 15.13 -51.27
C GLY A 427 11.88 13.91 -51.99
N GLY A 428 12.12 12.81 -51.27
CA GLY A 428 12.57 11.54 -51.83
C GLY A 428 11.97 10.35 -51.09
N ARG A 429 12.53 9.16 -51.34
CA ARG A 429 12.07 7.93 -50.68
C ARG A 429 12.61 7.87 -49.24
N PRO A 430 11.77 7.75 -48.19
CA PRO A 430 12.24 7.61 -46.81
C PRO A 430 13.03 6.32 -46.62
N TYR A 431 13.98 6.29 -45.69
CA TYR A 431 14.76 5.06 -45.43
C TYR A 431 15.29 4.98 -44.00
N ALA A 432 15.56 3.76 -43.55
CA ALA A 432 16.17 3.47 -42.26
C ALA A 432 17.53 2.77 -42.47
N THR A 433 18.57 3.23 -41.76
CA THR A 433 19.85 2.52 -41.68
C THR A 433 19.84 1.60 -40.46
N LEU A 434 20.42 0.42 -40.59
CA LEU A 434 20.38 -0.65 -39.60
C LEU A 434 21.73 -0.85 -38.90
N SER A 435 21.70 -1.44 -37.70
CA SER A 435 22.89 -1.80 -36.93
C SER A 435 23.72 -2.92 -37.55
N GLN A 436 23.11 -3.75 -38.41
CA GLN A 436 23.77 -4.82 -39.14
C GLN A 436 23.10 -5.06 -40.50
N ALA A 437 23.80 -5.78 -41.38
CA ALA A 437 23.27 -6.18 -42.68
C ALA A 437 22.16 -7.24 -42.53
N ILE A 438 21.11 -7.12 -43.34
CA ILE A 438 20.01 -8.10 -43.42
C ILE A 438 19.88 -8.63 -44.86
N PRO A 439 19.25 -9.80 -45.07
CA PRO A 439 19.11 -10.38 -46.41
C PRO A 439 18.35 -9.47 -47.39
N ALA A 440 18.88 -9.30 -48.61
CA ALA A 440 18.21 -8.53 -49.67
C ALA A 440 16.98 -9.25 -50.27
N THR A 441 16.91 -10.57 -50.15
CA THR A 441 15.88 -11.44 -50.75
C THR A 441 14.78 -11.83 -49.76
N GLY A 442 14.32 -10.90 -48.93
CA GLY A 442 13.25 -11.15 -47.95
C GLY A 442 11.96 -11.73 -48.59
N PRO A 443 11.02 -12.27 -47.77
CA PRO A 443 9.81 -12.93 -48.24
C PRO A 443 8.99 -12.05 -49.19
N SER A 444 8.30 -12.71 -50.13
CA SER A 444 7.55 -12.11 -51.24
C SER A 444 6.55 -11.04 -50.74
N GLY A 445 6.97 -9.77 -50.79
CA GLY A 445 6.23 -8.62 -50.28
C GLY A 445 7.11 -7.53 -49.64
N ALA A 446 8.30 -7.90 -49.13
CA ALA A 446 9.28 -6.99 -48.53
C ALA A 446 8.69 -6.01 -47.48
N VAL A 447 7.80 -6.54 -46.64
CA VAL A 447 7.17 -5.80 -45.55
C VAL A 447 8.02 -5.97 -44.29
N PHE A 448 8.30 -4.88 -43.60
CA PHE A 448 9.12 -4.86 -42.38
C PHE A 448 8.32 -4.30 -41.20
N GLY A 449 8.32 -5.03 -40.09
CA GLY A 449 7.81 -4.58 -38.81
C GLY A 449 8.88 -3.78 -38.06
N PHE A 450 8.46 -2.68 -37.44
CA PHE A 450 9.29 -1.84 -36.59
C PHE A 450 8.68 -1.82 -35.20
N THR A 451 9.40 -2.38 -34.22
CA THR A 451 8.88 -2.56 -32.86
C THR A 451 9.89 -2.04 -31.86
N ARG A 452 9.43 -1.21 -30.92
CA ARG A 452 10.25 -0.66 -29.84
C ARG A 452 10.49 -1.74 -28.77
N THR A 453 11.72 -1.89 -28.32
CA THR A 453 12.04 -2.78 -27.20
C THR A 453 11.49 -2.19 -25.90
N ALA A 454 10.92 -3.04 -25.05
CA ALA A 454 10.52 -2.64 -23.71
C ALA A 454 11.74 -2.23 -22.87
N THR A 455 11.55 -1.22 -22.02
CA THR A 455 12.54 -0.72 -21.06
C THR A 455 11.80 -0.23 -19.82
N ASP A 456 12.38 -0.33 -18.63
CA ASP A 456 11.81 0.27 -17.43
C ASP A 456 12.92 0.87 -16.56
N TYR A 457 13.01 2.20 -16.52
CA TYR A 457 14.07 2.85 -15.76
C TYR A 457 13.92 2.69 -14.24
N ALA A 458 12.69 2.53 -13.74
CA ALA A 458 12.40 2.52 -12.32
C ALA A 458 12.66 1.13 -11.73
N VAL A 459 12.09 0.09 -12.36
CA VAL A 459 12.36 -1.31 -12.00
C VAL A 459 13.86 -1.62 -12.08
N THR A 460 14.54 -1.18 -13.16
CA THR A 460 16.00 -1.39 -13.28
C THR A 460 16.78 -0.67 -12.18
N ALA A 461 16.48 0.59 -11.87
CA ALA A 461 17.20 1.36 -10.86
C ALA A 461 17.03 0.77 -9.44
N ILE A 462 15.80 0.39 -9.08
CA ILE A 462 15.50 -0.28 -7.81
C ILE A 462 16.25 -1.62 -7.76
N THR A 463 16.09 -2.48 -8.77
CA THR A 463 16.76 -3.79 -8.83
C THR A 463 18.29 -3.66 -8.68
N ASN A 464 18.91 -2.68 -9.35
CA ASN A 464 20.35 -2.44 -9.23
C ASN A 464 20.75 -2.09 -7.79
N LEU A 465 19.98 -1.24 -7.09
CA LEU A 465 20.29 -0.85 -5.72
C LEU A 465 20.19 -2.03 -4.74
N TRP A 466 19.14 -2.84 -4.83
CA TRP A 466 18.97 -4.05 -4.00
C TRP A 466 20.16 -5.00 -4.15
N TYR A 467 20.54 -5.32 -5.39
CA TYR A 467 21.71 -6.17 -5.64
C TYR A 467 23.04 -5.53 -5.26
N SER A 468 23.12 -4.19 -5.21
CA SER A 468 24.32 -3.49 -4.72
C SER A 468 24.56 -3.77 -3.24
N TRP A 469 23.50 -3.76 -2.43
CA TRP A 469 23.58 -4.11 -1.01
C TRP A 469 23.90 -5.58 -0.78
N ALA A 470 23.24 -6.48 -1.51
CA ALA A 470 23.54 -7.91 -1.44
C ALA A 470 25.02 -8.18 -1.79
N GLN A 471 25.53 -7.55 -2.85
CA GLN A 471 26.93 -7.70 -3.26
C GLN A 471 27.91 -7.08 -2.25
N TYR A 472 27.58 -5.92 -1.67
CA TYR A 472 28.37 -5.30 -0.60
C TYR A 472 28.54 -6.26 0.59
N HIS A 473 27.45 -6.90 1.03
CA HIS A 473 27.47 -7.84 2.14
C HIS A 473 28.34 -9.07 1.84
N VAL A 474 28.16 -9.71 0.67
CA VAL A 474 28.95 -10.86 0.22
C VAL A 474 30.44 -10.53 0.12
N ASN A 475 30.78 -9.38 -0.47
CA ASN A 475 32.17 -8.97 -0.66
C ASN A 475 32.89 -8.71 0.68
N ARG A 476 32.19 -8.09 1.63
CA ARG A 476 32.74 -7.80 2.97
C ARG A 476 33.10 -9.08 3.74
N LEU A 477 32.32 -10.15 3.55
CA LEU A 477 32.51 -11.45 4.21
C LEU A 477 33.26 -12.47 3.36
N ALA A 478 33.83 -12.08 2.22
CA ALA A 478 34.50 -13.00 1.30
C ALA A 478 35.65 -13.80 1.95
N GLY A 479 36.31 -13.20 2.96
CA GLY A 479 37.41 -13.79 3.74
C GLY A 479 36.99 -14.49 5.03
N TYR A 480 35.69 -14.62 5.34
CA TYR A 480 35.24 -15.34 6.52
C TYR A 480 35.68 -16.81 6.45
N ALA A 481 36.41 -17.27 7.46
CA ALA A 481 36.79 -18.67 7.62
C ALA A 481 35.66 -19.40 8.34
N GLY A 482 35.15 -20.46 7.72
CA GLY A 482 34.02 -21.23 8.28
C GLY A 482 34.31 -21.75 9.69
N GLU A 483 33.28 -21.76 10.53
CA GLU A 483 33.34 -22.23 11.90
C GLU A 483 32.28 -23.31 12.13
N SER A 484 32.54 -24.26 13.04
CA SER A 484 31.57 -25.30 13.40
C SER A 484 31.37 -25.33 14.91
N ILE A 485 30.12 -25.25 15.35
CA ILE A 485 29.76 -25.13 16.76
C ILE A 485 28.66 -26.13 17.07
N GLN A 486 28.75 -26.79 18.23
CA GLN A 486 27.66 -27.60 18.72
C GLN A 486 26.47 -26.71 19.09
N GLY A 487 25.27 -27.04 18.61
CA GLY A 487 24.04 -26.32 18.90
C GLY A 487 22.91 -27.26 19.31
N THR A 488 21.92 -26.70 19.99
CA THR A 488 20.68 -27.40 20.37
C THR A 488 19.50 -26.77 19.65
N LEU A 489 18.84 -27.55 18.79
CA LEU A 489 17.61 -27.19 18.09
C LEU A 489 16.41 -27.25 19.05
N THR A 490 15.57 -26.22 19.02
CA THR A 490 14.31 -26.20 19.79
C THR A 490 13.18 -26.86 19.00
N PHE A 491 12.23 -27.46 19.71
CA PHE A 491 11.05 -28.13 19.15
C PHE A 491 9.78 -27.61 19.83
N ASN A 492 8.68 -27.51 19.08
CA ASN A 492 7.34 -27.32 19.61
C ASN A 492 6.53 -28.62 19.42
N GLY A 493 6.39 -29.40 20.48
CA GLY A 493 5.92 -30.77 20.38
C GLY A 493 6.90 -31.61 19.55
N THR A 494 6.43 -32.16 18.44
CA THR A 494 7.24 -32.93 17.48
C THR A 494 7.83 -32.07 16.37
N TYR A 495 7.37 -30.84 16.20
CA TYR A 495 7.81 -29.98 15.10
C TYR A 495 9.12 -29.28 15.45
N ALA A 496 10.08 -29.35 14.55
CA ALA A 496 11.28 -28.53 14.65
C ALA A 496 10.90 -27.04 14.59
N SER A 497 11.58 -26.23 15.40
CA SER A 497 11.56 -24.77 15.24
C SER A 497 12.72 -24.32 14.37
N ASN A 498 12.78 -23.03 14.06
CA ASN A 498 13.96 -22.44 13.43
C ASN A 498 15.00 -21.94 14.46
N GLU A 499 14.84 -22.21 15.76
CA GLU A 499 15.70 -21.68 16.82
C GLU A 499 16.80 -22.68 17.22
N VAL A 500 18.06 -22.22 17.23
CA VAL A 500 19.23 -23.00 17.65
C VAL A 500 20.01 -22.25 18.73
N ALA A 501 20.15 -22.86 19.91
CA ALA A 501 21.01 -22.37 20.98
C ALA A 501 22.44 -22.93 20.82
N LEU A 502 23.43 -22.06 20.63
CA LEU A 502 24.84 -22.45 20.47
C LEU A 502 25.49 -22.75 21.83
N ALA A 503 26.29 -23.82 21.88
CA ALA A 503 26.98 -24.26 23.09
C ALA A 503 28.11 -23.31 23.54
N SER A 504 28.64 -22.52 22.61
CA SER A 504 29.65 -21.49 22.86
C SER A 504 29.44 -20.29 21.95
N THR A 505 29.99 -19.14 22.36
CA THR A 505 30.04 -17.95 21.50
C THR A 505 31.00 -18.21 20.33
N PRO A 506 30.62 -17.89 19.09
CA PRO A 506 31.48 -17.99 17.92
C PRO A 506 32.80 -17.21 18.09
N THR A 507 33.90 -17.76 17.58
CA THR A 507 35.21 -17.09 17.58
C THR A 507 35.25 -15.90 16.63
N THR A 508 34.53 -15.99 15.51
CA THR A 508 34.26 -14.86 14.62
C THR A 508 32.78 -14.50 14.71
N PRO A 509 32.41 -13.22 14.94
CA PRO A 509 31.02 -12.82 15.03
C PRO A 509 30.21 -13.30 13.82
N LEU A 510 29.09 -13.98 14.09
CA LEU A 510 28.12 -14.37 13.07
C LEU A 510 27.29 -13.15 12.65
N GLU A 511 26.81 -13.17 11.42
CA GLU A 511 25.96 -12.12 10.85
C GLU A 511 24.78 -12.74 10.08
N LEU A 512 23.72 -11.95 9.90
CA LEU A 512 22.58 -12.33 9.05
C LEU A 512 23.08 -12.69 7.64
N GLY A 513 22.43 -13.66 6.99
CA GLY A 513 22.82 -14.08 5.63
C GLY A 513 23.97 -15.08 5.55
N MET A 514 24.70 -15.33 6.63
CA MET A 514 25.70 -16.41 6.66
C MET A 514 25.02 -17.77 6.49
N THR A 515 25.62 -18.66 5.70
CA THR A 515 25.03 -19.99 5.40
C THR A 515 25.15 -20.91 6.61
N VAL A 516 24.11 -21.70 6.85
CA VAL A 516 24.08 -22.71 7.92
C VAL A 516 23.89 -24.10 7.31
N SER A 517 24.70 -25.05 7.74
CA SER A 517 24.52 -26.47 7.40
C SER A 517 24.61 -27.35 8.65
N GLY A 518 23.88 -28.47 8.62
CA GLY A 518 23.81 -29.47 9.69
C GLY A 518 22.94 -30.64 9.23
N SER A 519 22.85 -31.70 10.02
CA SER A 519 21.95 -32.81 9.68
C SER A 519 20.49 -32.35 9.76
N GLY A 520 19.71 -32.63 8.72
CA GLY A 520 18.30 -32.19 8.61
C GLY A 520 18.11 -30.68 8.43
N VAL A 521 19.16 -29.90 8.18
CA VAL A 521 19.04 -28.47 7.81
C VAL A 521 18.93 -28.36 6.29
N PRO A 522 17.86 -27.76 5.74
CA PRO A 522 17.69 -27.59 4.30
C PRO A 522 18.85 -26.86 3.63
N ALA A 523 19.15 -27.24 2.38
CA ALA A 523 20.15 -26.54 1.58
C ALA A 523 19.75 -25.08 1.34
N GLY A 524 20.72 -24.17 1.39
CA GLY A 524 20.48 -22.73 1.23
C GLY A 524 19.97 -22.03 2.50
N THR A 525 19.87 -22.73 3.64
CA THR A 525 19.55 -22.10 4.92
C THR A 525 20.61 -21.07 5.32
N THR A 526 20.15 -19.92 5.80
CA THR A 526 20.95 -18.79 6.29
C THR A 526 20.56 -18.43 7.72
N ILE A 527 21.37 -17.57 8.35
CA ILE A 527 21.03 -16.96 9.64
C ILE A 527 20.05 -15.80 9.41
N LEU A 528 18.84 -15.96 9.94
CA LEU A 528 17.77 -14.96 9.87
C LEU A 528 17.84 -13.93 11.00
N LYS A 529 18.22 -14.37 12.20
CA LYS A 529 18.26 -13.52 13.39
C LYS A 529 19.27 -14.05 14.40
N ILE A 530 19.86 -13.16 15.18
CA ILE A 530 20.84 -13.49 16.23
C ILE A 530 20.41 -12.81 17.52
N VAL A 531 20.28 -13.59 18.61
CA VAL A 531 19.99 -13.10 19.95
C VAL A 531 20.99 -13.75 20.92
N LYS A 532 22.05 -13.02 21.27
CA LYS A 532 23.17 -13.55 22.09
C LYS A 532 23.77 -14.81 21.42
N ASN A 533 23.75 -15.95 22.11
CA ASN A 533 24.21 -17.25 21.59
C ASN A 533 23.09 -18.07 20.93
N THR A 534 21.92 -17.48 20.69
CA THR A 534 20.83 -18.13 19.95
C THR A 534 20.77 -17.56 18.54
N ILE A 535 20.68 -18.44 17.54
CA ILE A 535 20.43 -18.07 16.15
C ILE A 535 19.06 -18.57 15.72
N TYR A 536 18.47 -17.90 14.74
CA TYR A 536 17.27 -18.32 14.06
C TYR A 536 17.59 -18.58 12.59
N LEU A 537 17.11 -19.69 12.08
CA LEU A 537 17.33 -20.15 10.71
C LEU A 537 16.26 -19.56 9.77
N SER A 538 16.64 -19.30 8.53
CA SER A 538 15.71 -18.85 7.49
C SER A 538 14.79 -19.93 6.91
N GLN A 539 15.02 -21.18 7.30
CA GLN A 539 14.19 -22.33 6.97
C GLN A 539 14.04 -23.22 8.20
N ILE A 540 12.93 -23.95 8.29
CA ILE A 540 12.67 -24.89 9.39
C ILE A 540 13.38 -26.22 9.08
N PRO A 541 14.27 -26.71 9.96
CA PRO A 541 14.87 -28.04 9.83
C PRO A 541 13.83 -29.17 9.74
N ASP A 542 14.25 -30.34 9.28
CA ASP A 542 13.41 -31.54 9.29
C ASP A 542 13.02 -31.91 10.73
N ASP A 543 11.80 -32.41 10.94
CA ASP A 543 11.33 -32.82 12.26
C ASP A 543 12.14 -34.02 12.83
N SER A 544 12.88 -34.71 11.96
CA SER A 544 13.84 -35.77 12.33
C SER A 544 15.26 -35.25 12.60
N ALA A 545 15.51 -33.94 12.50
CA ALA A 545 16.83 -33.38 12.76
C ALA A 545 17.27 -33.67 14.21
N PRO A 546 18.54 -34.04 14.45
CA PRO A 546 19.01 -34.31 15.81
C PRO A 546 18.90 -33.06 16.69
N LYS A 547 18.32 -33.23 17.89
CA LYS A 547 18.16 -32.14 18.85
C LYS A 547 19.48 -31.44 19.19
N THR A 548 20.56 -32.20 19.34
CA THR A 548 21.90 -31.64 19.53
C THR A 548 22.80 -32.13 18.41
N GLN A 549 23.40 -31.20 17.68
CA GLN A 549 24.29 -31.49 16.56
C GLN A 549 25.31 -30.39 16.34
N VAL A 550 26.28 -30.63 15.45
CA VAL A 550 27.22 -29.61 14.99
C VAL A 550 26.58 -28.84 13.84
N TYR A 551 26.57 -27.52 13.96
CA TYR A 551 26.20 -26.60 12.90
C TYR A 551 27.47 -25.97 12.32
N THR A 552 27.60 -25.96 11.01
CA THR A 552 28.69 -25.30 10.30
C THR A 552 28.20 -24.01 9.68
N PHE A 553 28.92 -22.92 9.96
CA PHE A 553 28.67 -21.58 9.46
C PHE A 553 29.63 -21.24 8.33
N GLY A 554 29.09 -20.74 7.23
CA GLY A 554 29.85 -20.32 6.07
C GLY A 554 29.53 -18.89 5.67
N LYS A 555 30.38 -18.33 4.80
CA LYS A 555 30.14 -17.01 4.23
C LYS A 555 28.87 -16.98 3.37
N PRO A 556 28.19 -15.81 3.28
CA PRO A 556 27.08 -15.62 2.35
C PRO A 556 27.50 -15.93 0.90
N GLN A 557 26.56 -16.43 0.10
CA GLN A 557 26.79 -16.78 -1.30
C GLN A 557 26.28 -15.67 -2.23
N PRO A 558 26.94 -15.40 -3.37
CA PRO A 558 26.40 -14.46 -4.35
C PRO A 558 24.99 -14.88 -4.81
N LEU A 559 24.02 -13.97 -4.71
CA LEU A 559 22.69 -14.17 -5.27
C LEU A 559 22.76 -14.12 -6.80
N ARG A 560 22.04 -15.03 -7.47
CA ARG A 560 21.90 -15.02 -8.92
C ARG A 560 21.21 -13.73 -9.39
N TYR A 561 21.67 -13.15 -10.50
CA TYR A 561 20.99 -12.07 -11.21
C TYR A 561 21.23 -12.17 -12.72
N ASP A 562 20.47 -11.42 -13.52
CA ASP A 562 20.64 -11.36 -14.97
C ASP A 562 21.51 -10.16 -15.37
N PRO A 563 22.76 -10.35 -15.85
CA PRO A 563 23.65 -9.23 -16.16
C PRO A 563 23.16 -8.34 -17.31
N ALA A 564 22.23 -8.84 -18.13
CA ALA A 564 21.61 -8.06 -19.21
C ALA A 564 20.62 -6.99 -18.68
N TYR A 565 20.09 -7.18 -17.47
CA TYR A 565 19.06 -6.30 -16.88
C TYR A 565 19.49 -5.67 -15.56
N THR A 566 20.54 -6.19 -14.91
CA THR A 566 20.99 -5.76 -13.60
C THR A 566 22.48 -5.44 -13.61
N THR A 567 22.81 -4.21 -13.20
CA THR A 567 24.17 -3.69 -13.04
C THR A 567 24.27 -3.04 -11.66
N PRO A 568 24.70 -3.80 -10.64
CA PRO A 568 24.83 -3.28 -9.29
C PRO A 568 25.85 -2.13 -9.21
N TYR A 569 25.59 -1.16 -8.33
CA TYR A 569 26.52 -0.10 -7.97
C TYR A 569 27.60 -0.62 -7.01
N ALA A 570 28.82 -0.12 -7.17
CA ALA A 570 29.88 -0.32 -6.19
C ALA A 570 29.71 0.67 -5.04
N ILE A 571 28.93 0.30 -4.01
CA ILE A 571 28.69 1.13 -2.82
C ILE A 571 29.83 1.02 -1.79
N SER A 572 30.12 2.12 -1.13
CA SER A 572 31.19 2.24 -0.11
C SER A 572 30.92 3.38 0.87
N PHE A 573 31.39 3.21 2.11
CA PHE A 573 31.18 4.14 3.22
C PHE A 573 32.49 4.46 3.94
N ASP A 574 32.53 5.60 4.62
CA ASP A 574 33.58 5.92 5.59
C ASP A 574 33.47 5.08 6.87
N ASP A 575 34.51 5.13 7.71
CA ASP A 575 34.60 4.30 8.94
C ASP A 575 33.47 4.60 9.95
N ALA A 576 32.90 5.82 9.95
CA ALA A 576 31.87 6.20 10.90
C ALA A 576 30.48 5.68 10.47
N ALA A 577 30.19 5.69 9.17
CA ALA A 577 28.93 5.19 8.62
C ALA A 577 28.92 3.66 8.42
N ARG A 578 30.10 3.05 8.26
CA ARG A 578 30.25 1.63 7.95
C ARG A 578 29.50 0.67 8.89
N PRO A 579 29.49 0.82 10.23
CA PRO A 579 28.78 -0.12 11.10
C PRO A 579 27.28 -0.24 10.79
N ASN A 580 26.60 0.89 10.50
CA ASN A 580 25.20 0.87 10.13
C ASN A 580 24.99 0.31 8.70
N ALA A 581 25.89 0.65 7.78
CA ALA A 581 25.86 0.09 6.43
C ALA A 581 26.04 -1.44 6.41
N ASP A 582 26.93 -1.98 7.26
CA ASP A 582 27.18 -3.40 7.38
C ASP A 582 25.92 -4.16 7.88
N LEU A 583 25.26 -3.62 8.92
CA LEU A 583 24.00 -4.16 9.45
C LEU A 583 22.86 -4.09 8.41
N PHE A 584 22.73 -2.96 7.73
CA PHE A 584 21.69 -2.79 6.71
C PHE A 584 21.91 -3.74 5.53
N ALA A 585 23.14 -3.87 5.05
CA ALA A 585 23.49 -4.79 3.97
C ALA A 585 23.17 -6.25 4.31
N ALA A 586 23.41 -6.65 5.56
CA ALA A 586 23.08 -8.00 6.04
C ALA A 586 21.56 -8.25 6.03
N ALA A 587 20.76 -7.28 6.46
CA ALA A 587 19.30 -7.38 6.43
C ALA A 587 18.76 -7.43 4.98
N VAL A 588 19.28 -6.61 4.07
CA VAL A 588 18.88 -6.63 2.65
C VAL A 588 19.25 -7.95 1.99
N TYR A 589 20.48 -8.42 2.20
CA TYR A 589 20.91 -9.72 1.68
C TYR A 589 20.02 -10.84 2.22
N GLU A 590 19.75 -10.86 3.52
CA GLU A 590 18.95 -11.93 4.15
C GLU A 590 17.53 -11.95 3.59
N ALA A 591 16.85 -10.80 3.51
CA ALA A 591 15.52 -10.71 2.90
C ALA A 591 15.48 -11.29 1.48
N MET A 592 16.46 -10.92 0.64
CA MET A 592 16.56 -11.46 -0.72
C MET A 592 16.93 -12.94 -0.76
N ALA A 593 17.82 -13.39 0.13
CA ALA A 593 18.27 -14.78 0.18
C ALA A 593 17.13 -15.72 0.56
N VAL A 594 16.35 -15.36 1.60
CA VAL A 594 15.19 -16.15 2.03
C VAL A 594 14.17 -16.28 0.90
N GLU A 595 13.75 -15.15 0.31
CA GLU A 595 12.75 -15.15 -0.76
C GLU A 595 13.22 -15.89 -2.02
N ALA A 596 14.53 -15.86 -2.30
CA ALA A 596 15.13 -16.62 -3.40
C ALA A 596 15.13 -18.14 -3.18
N THR A 597 14.91 -18.64 -1.96
CA THR A 597 14.84 -20.09 -1.68
C THR A 597 13.46 -20.71 -1.95
N VAL A 598 12.44 -19.89 -2.19
CA VAL A 598 11.10 -20.38 -2.56
C VAL A 598 11.19 -21.13 -3.89
N ALA A 599 10.81 -22.42 -3.88
CA ALA A 599 10.99 -23.32 -5.01
C ALA A 599 9.68 -24.04 -5.39
N PRO A 600 9.16 -23.85 -6.62
CA PRO A 600 9.59 -22.83 -7.59
C PRO A 600 9.27 -21.42 -7.05
N LEU A 601 10.04 -20.42 -7.48
CA LEU A 601 9.63 -19.03 -7.32
C LEU A 601 8.23 -18.87 -7.95
N PRO A 602 7.35 -18.02 -7.39
CA PRO A 602 6.10 -17.68 -8.05
C PRO A 602 6.36 -17.29 -9.51
N GLY A 603 5.56 -17.81 -10.43
CA GLY A 603 5.76 -17.59 -11.86
C GLY A 603 5.81 -16.09 -12.16
N SER A 604 6.95 -15.61 -12.65
CA SER A 604 7.14 -14.20 -13.03
C SER A 604 7.58 -14.11 -14.48
N VAL A 605 7.03 -13.11 -15.17
CA VAL A 605 7.45 -12.73 -16.53
C VAL A 605 8.63 -11.77 -16.51
N LEU A 606 9.03 -11.26 -15.34
CA LEU A 606 10.18 -10.36 -15.18
C LEU A 606 11.50 -11.13 -15.35
N PRO A 607 12.61 -10.43 -15.65
CA PRO A 607 13.95 -10.95 -15.41
C PRO A 607 14.06 -11.49 -13.97
N TYR A 608 14.81 -12.59 -13.77
CA TYR A 608 14.96 -13.26 -12.48
C TYR A 608 15.30 -12.29 -11.35
N SER A 609 16.25 -11.38 -11.59
CA SER A 609 16.66 -10.41 -10.57
C SER A 609 15.55 -9.43 -10.18
N ALA A 610 14.79 -8.92 -11.15
CA ALA A 610 13.64 -8.07 -10.87
C ALA A 610 12.49 -8.86 -10.21
N GLY A 611 12.32 -10.14 -10.58
CA GLY A 611 11.36 -11.06 -9.98
C GLY A 611 11.63 -11.29 -8.49
N VAL A 612 12.89 -11.51 -8.09
CA VAL A 612 13.27 -11.66 -6.66
C VAL A 612 12.97 -10.37 -5.89
N VAL A 613 13.34 -9.20 -6.42
CA VAL A 613 13.07 -7.91 -5.75
C VAL A 613 11.57 -7.65 -5.64
N SER A 614 10.80 -7.92 -6.70
CA SER A 614 9.33 -7.83 -6.68
C SER A 614 8.74 -8.72 -5.59
N GLN A 615 9.22 -9.95 -5.48
CA GLN A 615 8.78 -10.89 -4.47
C GLN A 615 9.07 -10.40 -3.05
N VAL A 616 10.25 -9.83 -2.79
CA VAL A 616 10.58 -9.28 -1.47
C VAL A 616 9.68 -8.09 -1.13
N ILE A 617 9.45 -7.16 -2.07
CA ILE A 617 8.59 -5.98 -1.85
C ILE A 617 7.15 -6.41 -1.52
N LYS A 618 6.64 -7.43 -2.22
CA LYS A 618 5.32 -8.01 -1.98
C LYS A 618 5.24 -8.89 -0.75
N PHE A 619 6.37 -9.50 -0.38
CA PHE A 619 6.54 -10.56 0.59
C PHE A 619 5.75 -11.83 0.29
N TRP A 620 6.45 -12.95 0.11
CA TRP A 620 5.80 -14.24 -0.13
C TRP A 620 5.76 -15.07 1.16
N ALA A 621 4.59 -15.12 1.79
CA ALA A 621 4.43 -15.77 3.09
C ALA A 621 4.62 -17.30 3.07
N ASN A 622 4.49 -17.97 1.90
CA ASN A 622 4.66 -19.42 1.80
C ASN A 622 6.15 -19.81 1.70
N LEU A 623 6.88 -19.57 2.78
CA LEU A 623 8.30 -19.90 2.92
C LEU A 623 8.54 -21.42 3.07
N PRO A 624 9.75 -21.94 2.78
CA PRO A 624 10.07 -23.34 2.98
C PRO A 624 9.78 -23.84 4.41
N GLY A 625 8.93 -24.87 4.53
CA GLY A 625 8.44 -25.40 5.80
C GLY A 625 7.04 -24.90 6.22
N TYR A 626 6.48 -23.91 5.51
CA TYR A 626 5.10 -23.43 5.70
C TYR A 626 4.05 -24.45 5.25
N ASP A 627 4.40 -25.31 4.31
CA ASP A 627 3.57 -26.38 3.75
C ASP A 627 3.29 -27.55 4.71
N ARG A 628 3.99 -27.61 5.85
CA ARG A 628 3.76 -28.63 6.89
C ARG A 628 2.46 -28.33 7.65
N VAL A 629 1.37 -28.98 7.23
CA VAL A 629 0.03 -28.83 7.81
C VAL A 629 0.06 -28.93 9.34
N GLY A 630 -0.44 -27.89 10.00
CA GLY A 630 -0.55 -27.85 11.47
C GLY A 630 0.74 -27.52 12.22
N ASN A 631 1.84 -27.15 11.52
CA ASN A 631 3.08 -26.76 12.16
C ASN A 631 2.97 -25.36 12.82
N PRO A 632 3.03 -25.25 14.15
CA PRO A 632 2.94 -23.96 14.85
C PRO A 632 4.20 -23.08 14.68
N THR A 633 5.31 -23.62 14.15
CA THR A 633 6.56 -22.87 13.99
C THR A 633 6.63 -22.12 12.66
N ALA A 634 5.84 -22.53 11.66
CA ALA A 634 5.78 -21.88 10.34
C ALA A 634 5.32 -20.40 10.41
N PRO A 635 4.22 -20.04 11.09
CA PRO A 635 3.82 -18.64 11.22
C PRO A 635 4.87 -17.77 11.92
N VAL A 636 5.64 -18.36 12.85
CA VAL A 636 6.73 -17.65 13.56
C VAL A 636 7.87 -17.31 12.60
N LEU A 637 8.30 -18.25 11.76
CA LEU A 637 9.32 -18.00 10.73
C LEU A 637 8.85 -16.88 9.77
N VAL A 638 7.62 -16.99 9.27
CA VAL A 638 7.03 -15.98 8.36
C VAL A 638 7.03 -14.61 9.01
N GLY A 639 6.59 -14.50 10.27
CA GLY A 639 6.62 -13.23 11.02
C GLY A 639 8.04 -12.66 11.16
N GLN A 640 9.05 -13.50 11.41
CA GLN A 640 10.44 -13.05 11.53
C GLN A 640 11.02 -12.55 10.20
N VAL A 641 10.77 -13.26 9.08
CA VAL A 641 11.24 -12.82 7.75
C VAL A 641 10.54 -11.54 7.34
N ARG A 642 9.22 -11.46 7.55
CA ARG A 642 8.42 -10.25 7.35
C ARG A 642 9.05 -9.06 8.08
N ASP A 643 9.48 -9.23 9.33
CA ASP A 643 10.08 -8.15 10.13
C ASP A 643 11.43 -7.66 9.56
N VAL A 644 12.22 -8.52 8.94
CA VAL A 644 13.45 -8.12 8.21
C VAL A 644 13.08 -7.29 6.98
N VAL A 645 12.10 -7.75 6.19
CA VAL A 645 11.60 -7.04 5.00
C VAL A 645 11.07 -5.65 5.37
N LYS A 646 10.25 -5.55 6.43
CA LYS A 646 9.77 -4.26 6.96
C LYS A 646 10.92 -3.30 7.28
N SER A 647 11.92 -3.80 8.00
CA SER A 647 13.05 -2.98 8.44
C SER A 647 13.74 -2.32 7.25
N ILE A 648 14.05 -3.10 6.21
CA ILE A 648 14.78 -2.60 5.05
C ILE A 648 13.93 -1.65 4.18
N LEU A 649 12.61 -1.86 4.10
CA LEU A 649 11.70 -0.93 3.42
C LEU A 649 11.57 0.41 4.18
N ARG A 650 11.71 0.39 5.51
CA ARG A 650 11.88 1.60 6.35
C ARG A 650 13.25 2.26 6.20
N GLY A 651 14.20 1.64 5.50
CA GLY A 651 15.57 2.11 5.36
C GLY A 651 16.42 1.91 6.62
N VAL A 652 16.06 0.97 7.49
CA VAL A 652 16.82 0.61 8.70
C VAL A 652 17.12 -0.89 8.73
N HIS A 653 18.10 -1.32 9.55
CA HIS A 653 18.49 -2.72 9.61
C HIS A 653 17.56 -3.57 10.49
N ASP A 654 16.99 -2.96 11.54
CA ASP A 654 16.04 -3.56 12.47
C ASP A 654 15.23 -2.44 13.14
N TYR A 655 13.92 -2.40 12.91
CA TYR A 655 13.07 -1.35 13.50
C TYR A 655 12.84 -1.54 15.02
N TYR A 656 13.11 -2.72 15.59
CA TYR A 656 13.07 -2.93 17.03
C TYR A 656 14.28 -2.32 17.74
N THR A 657 15.41 -2.15 17.04
CA THR A 657 16.61 -1.49 17.58
C THR A 657 16.62 0.00 17.23
N VAL A 658 16.22 0.36 16.00
CA VAL A 658 16.09 1.74 15.54
C VAL A 658 14.67 2.23 15.78
N THR A 659 14.32 2.42 17.05
CA THR A 659 12.95 2.81 17.46
C THR A 659 12.59 4.26 17.16
N ASP A 660 13.57 5.13 16.88
CA ASP A 660 13.35 6.50 16.46
C ASP A 660 12.87 6.54 14.99
N GLN A 661 11.55 6.61 14.81
CA GLN A 661 10.90 6.67 13.50
C GLN A 661 11.31 7.88 12.66
N SER A 662 11.92 8.93 13.25
CA SER A 662 12.40 10.07 12.46
C SER A 662 13.55 9.70 11.52
N LEU A 663 14.26 8.61 11.83
CA LEU A 663 15.33 8.02 11.04
C LEU A 663 14.82 7.08 9.93
N TRP A 664 13.53 6.74 9.94
CA TRP A 664 12.93 5.88 8.93
C TRP A 664 12.57 6.67 7.68
N TYR A 665 12.41 5.93 6.59
CA TYR A 665 12.02 6.44 5.27
C TYR A 665 12.99 7.54 4.82
N PRO A 666 14.27 7.19 4.57
CA PRO A 666 15.26 8.17 4.17
C PRO A 666 14.85 8.83 2.83
N ASN A 667 15.04 10.15 2.72
CA ASN A 667 14.68 10.87 1.50
C ASN A 667 15.54 10.40 0.31
N PRO A 668 14.95 9.84 -0.76
CA PRO A 668 15.68 9.27 -1.89
C PRO A 668 16.56 10.28 -2.64
N ALA A 669 16.24 11.58 -2.60
CA ALA A 669 17.04 12.61 -3.26
C ALA A 669 18.34 12.99 -2.51
N VAL A 670 18.53 12.53 -1.27
CA VAL A 670 19.61 13.00 -0.40
C VAL A 670 20.59 11.87 -0.11
N ALA A 671 21.82 11.97 -0.63
CA ALA A 671 22.88 11.03 -0.30
C ALA A 671 23.11 10.97 1.24
N PRO A 672 23.24 9.78 1.84
CA PRO A 672 23.45 9.65 3.26
C PRO A 672 24.85 10.14 3.64
N ALA A 673 24.99 10.63 4.87
CA ALA A 673 26.28 11.01 5.41
C ALA A 673 27.24 9.81 5.42
N GLY A 674 28.49 10.06 5.00
CA GLY A 674 29.55 9.05 4.97
C GLY A 674 29.55 8.12 3.74
N LEU A 675 28.64 8.30 2.78
CA LEU A 675 28.74 7.60 1.49
C LEU A 675 29.92 8.14 0.66
N THR A 676 30.79 7.26 0.18
CA THR A 676 32.04 7.64 -0.54
C THR A 676 32.09 7.18 -2.00
N SER A 677 31.05 6.46 -2.45
CA SER A 677 30.97 5.78 -3.76
C SER A 677 30.41 6.64 -4.89
N GLY A 678 30.08 7.91 -4.59
CA GLY A 678 29.72 8.92 -5.59
C GLY A 678 28.26 8.97 -5.99
N GLN A 679 27.39 8.07 -5.49
CA GLN A 679 25.95 8.21 -5.71
C GLN A 679 25.43 9.47 -5.00
N THR A 680 24.61 10.25 -5.72
CA THR A 680 24.03 11.50 -5.24
C THR A 680 22.57 11.35 -4.80
N PHE A 681 22.17 10.13 -4.47
CA PHE A 681 20.83 9.75 -4.00
C PHE A 681 20.96 8.85 -2.77
N ASN A 682 19.85 8.62 -2.06
CA ASN A 682 19.89 7.83 -0.84
C ASN A 682 19.89 6.33 -1.09
N VAL A 683 21.03 5.69 -0.85
CA VAL A 683 21.19 4.25 -1.03
C VAL A 683 20.45 3.42 0.02
N PHE A 684 20.00 3.98 1.15
CA PHE A 684 19.18 3.26 2.13
C PHE A 684 17.69 3.29 1.78
N ASN A 685 17.27 4.01 0.74
CA ASN A 685 15.90 4.03 0.26
C ASN A 685 15.71 2.94 -0.82
N LEU A 686 15.12 1.80 -0.45
CA LEU A 686 14.94 0.66 -1.34
C LEU A 686 13.65 0.72 -2.17
N ASP A 687 12.71 1.55 -1.76
CA ASP A 687 11.47 1.83 -2.48
C ASP A 687 11.06 3.31 -2.25
N PRO A 688 11.31 4.20 -3.23
CA PRO A 688 10.93 5.61 -3.13
C PRO A 688 9.44 5.84 -2.89
N TYR A 689 8.60 4.88 -3.24
CA TYR A 689 7.16 4.96 -3.03
C TYR A 689 6.81 4.91 -1.53
N VAL A 690 7.45 4.04 -0.76
CA VAL A 690 7.27 3.94 0.71
C VAL A 690 7.59 5.29 1.35
N TRP A 691 8.70 5.92 0.96
CA TRP A 691 9.03 7.26 1.41
C TRP A 691 8.01 8.31 1.01
N PHE A 692 7.53 8.27 -0.24
CA PHE A 692 6.54 9.23 -0.72
C PHE A 692 5.25 9.15 0.10
N VAL A 693 4.76 7.96 0.38
CA VAL A 693 3.58 7.73 1.23
C VAL A 693 3.78 8.30 2.63
N HIS A 694 4.84 7.91 3.34
CA HIS A 694 4.99 8.24 4.76
C HIS A 694 5.52 9.65 5.01
N ARG A 695 6.39 10.19 4.15
CA ARG A 695 7.09 11.47 4.39
C ARG A 695 6.57 12.61 3.53
N VAL A 696 5.95 12.33 2.39
CA VAL A 696 5.44 13.36 1.48
C VAL A 696 3.93 13.46 1.54
N GLN A 697 3.21 12.33 1.52
CA GLN A 697 1.75 12.27 1.66
C GLN A 697 1.29 12.17 3.12
N GLU A 698 2.18 11.74 4.03
CA GLU A 698 1.93 11.64 5.48
C GLU A 698 0.71 10.77 5.82
N MET A 699 0.58 9.64 5.12
CA MET A 699 -0.56 8.74 5.31
C MET A 699 -0.44 7.91 6.61
N SER A 700 -1.57 7.63 7.28
CA SER A 700 -1.63 6.88 8.55
C SER A 700 -1.34 5.39 8.41
N ALA A 701 -1.78 4.81 7.29
CA ALA A 701 -1.84 3.38 7.07
C ALA A 701 -2.05 3.12 5.57
N TYR A 702 -1.30 2.17 5.01
CA TYR A 702 -1.08 2.06 3.57
C TYR A 702 -0.62 0.64 3.13
N GLY A 703 -1.48 -0.16 2.50
CA GLY A 703 -1.32 -1.63 2.50
C GLY A 703 -0.40 -2.29 1.46
N PHE A 704 0.46 -1.56 0.76
CA PHE A 704 1.12 -2.07 -0.46
C PHE A 704 2.40 -2.87 -0.29
N SER A 705 2.98 -2.81 0.91
CA SER A 705 4.18 -3.53 1.24
C SER A 705 4.02 -4.03 2.66
N VAL A 706 4.68 -5.12 2.96
CA VAL A 706 4.72 -5.67 4.31
C VAL A 706 5.11 -4.63 5.36
N ASP A 707 5.74 -3.50 4.99
CA ASP A 707 6.03 -2.40 5.90
C ASP A 707 4.84 -1.93 6.75
N ASP A 708 3.65 -1.94 6.15
CA ASP A 708 2.48 -1.25 6.67
C ASP A 708 1.27 -2.21 6.76
N ASP A 709 1.46 -3.30 7.53
CA ASP A 709 0.47 -4.28 8.07
C ASP A 709 -0.72 -3.62 8.83
N VAL A 710 -0.84 -2.31 8.71
CA VAL A 710 -1.67 -1.40 9.48
C VAL A 710 -2.84 -0.93 8.64
N ALA A 711 -2.79 -1.08 7.31
CA ALA A 711 -3.78 -0.57 6.38
C ALA A 711 -5.18 -1.17 6.50
N ASN A 712 -5.37 -2.23 7.30
CA ASN A 712 -6.63 -2.94 7.40
C ASN A 712 -7.31 -2.83 8.80
N PRO A 713 -7.84 -1.66 9.20
CA PRO A 713 -8.61 -1.51 10.44
C PRO A 713 -9.71 -2.55 10.60
N THR A 714 -9.68 -3.29 11.71
CA THR A 714 -10.76 -4.19 12.12
C THR A 714 -11.56 -3.54 13.25
N ALA A 715 -12.58 -2.76 12.90
CA ALA A 715 -13.49 -2.19 13.90
C ALA A 715 -14.49 -3.27 14.35
N THR A 716 -14.19 -3.89 15.48
CA THR A 716 -14.95 -5.03 16.01
C THR A 716 -15.82 -4.63 17.19
N GLY A 717 -17.05 -5.15 17.23
CA GLY A 717 -17.91 -5.11 18.41
C GLY A 717 -18.00 -6.47 19.10
N PRO A 718 -18.37 -6.52 20.39
CA PRO A 718 -18.64 -7.78 21.06
C PRO A 718 -19.90 -8.45 20.49
N LEU A 719 -20.09 -9.73 20.80
CA LEU A 719 -21.29 -10.47 20.39
C LEU A 719 -22.57 -9.91 21.04
N LEU A 720 -22.52 -9.56 22.33
CA LEU A 720 -23.70 -9.12 23.06
C LEU A 720 -23.66 -7.61 23.34
N ALA A 721 -24.83 -6.98 23.25
CA ALA A 721 -25.06 -5.64 23.76
C ALA A 721 -25.03 -5.63 25.29
N ALA A 722 -24.99 -4.45 25.89
CA ALA A 722 -24.96 -4.29 27.35
C ALA A 722 -26.19 -4.90 28.06
N ASP A 723 -27.31 -5.01 27.36
CA ASP A 723 -28.56 -5.63 27.84
C ASP A 723 -28.66 -7.14 27.56
N GLY A 724 -27.63 -7.74 26.95
CA GLY A 724 -27.59 -9.15 26.59
C GLY A 724 -28.27 -9.51 25.27
N SER A 725 -28.80 -8.53 24.52
CA SER A 725 -29.31 -8.74 23.17
C SER A 725 -28.18 -8.87 22.13
N ALA A 726 -28.54 -9.23 20.90
CA ALA A 726 -27.61 -9.26 19.78
C ALA A 726 -27.02 -7.86 19.54
N ASN A 727 -25.70 -7.76 19.54
CA ASN A 727 -25.04 -6.52 19.15
C ASN A 727 -24.92 -6.46 17.62
N HIS A 728 -25.21 -5.29 17.06
CA HIS A 728 -25.05 -5.01 15.63
C HIS A 728 -24.06 -3.88 15.34
N TYR A 729 -23.38 -3.35 16.37
CA TYR A 729 -22.40 -2.27 16.26
C TYR A 729 -20.96 -2.82 16.28
N PRO A 730 -20.07 -2.28 15.42
CA PRO A 730 -20.29 -1.18 14.50
C PRO A 730 -21.09 -1.57 13.25
N ASN A 731 -21.83 -0.61 12.68
CA ASN A 731 -22.67 -0.78 11.48
C ASN A 731 -22.55 0.36 10.46
N LYS A 732 -21.65 1.32 10.70
CA LYS A 732 -21.49 2.51 9.87
C LYS A 732 -20.03 2.71 9.50
N LEU A 733 -19.79 2.92 8.22
CA LEU A 733 -18.53 3.40 7.67
C LEU A 733 -18.73 4.82 7.11
N GLN A 734 -17.81 5.73 7.40
CA GLN A 734 -17.75 7.06 6.79
C GLN A 734 -16.56 7.11 5.84
N ILE A 735 -16.76 7.71 4.68
CA ILE A 735 -15.76 7.92 3.64
C ILE A 735 -15.80 9.40 3.25
N ALA A 736 -14.66 10.06 3.31
CA ALA A 736 -14.47 11.44 2.91
C ALA A 736 -13.44 11.51 1.78
N PHE A 737 -13.85 12.13 0.67
CA PHE A 737 -12.96 12.48 -0.43
C PHE A 737 -12.44 13.91 -0.24
N GLY A 738 -11.14 14.13 -0.41
CA GLY A 738 -10.54 15.46 -0.31
C GLY A 738 -10.29 15.93 1.13
N GLY A 739 -9.80 15.02 1.98
CA GLY A 739 -9.44 15.27 3.38
C GLY A 739 -10.50 14.77 4.37
N THR A 740 -10.35 15.08 5.65
CA THR A 740 -11.12 14.50 6.76
C THR A 740 -12.42 15.25 7.10
N GLY A 741 -12.84 16.21 6.26
CA GLY A 741 -14.01 17.03 6.49
C GLY A 741 -15.28 16.19 6.70
N LYS A 742 -16.04 16.49 7.77
CA LYS A 742 -17.28 15.82 8.19
C LYS A 742 -17.14 14.39 8.71
N LEU A 743 -15.91 13.87 8.88
CA LEU A 743 -15.69 12.70 9.72
C LEU A 743 -16.00 13.02 11.19
N GLY A 744 -16.34 11.99 11.97
CA GLY A 744 -16.75 12.14 13.36
C GLY A 744 -15.57 12.33 14.31
N ASN A 745 -14.42 11.72 13.99
CA ASN A 745 -13.19 11.81 14.77
C ASN A 745 -12.11 12.60 14.02
N PRO A 746 -11.56 13.68 14.61
CA PRO A 746 -10.49 14.46 13.98
C PRO A 746 -9.11 13.79 14.10
N ASN A 747 -8.98 12.75 14.92
CA ASN A 747 -7.70 12.12 15.21
C ASN A 747 -7.39 11.00 14.22
N GLN A 748 -6.12 10.87 13.89
CA GLN A 748 -5.62 9.84 13.00
C GLN A 748 -5.70 8.45 13.65
N TRP A 749 -6.10 7.43 12.87
CA TRP A 749 -6.14 6.03 13.30
C TRP A 749 -4.77 5.36 13.25
N PHE A 750 -4.45 4.57 14.27
CA PHE A 750 -3.33 3.62 14.30
C PHE A 750 -3.72 2.38 15.13
N PRO A 751 -3.13 1.18 14.95
CA PRO A 751 -3.61 -0.05 15.59
C PRO A 751 -3.52 -0.02 17.10
N THR A 752 -2.52 0.69 17.63
CA THR A 752 -2.29 0.85 19.06
C THR A 752 -3.15 1.95 19.68
N THR A 753 -3.70 2.84 18.85
CA THR A 753 -4.66 3.90 19.23
C THR A 753 -5.79 3.98 18.19
N PRO A 754 -6.66 2.96 18.09
CA PRO A 754 -7.64 2.87 17.01
C PRO A 754 -8.73 3.96 17.07
N TRP A 755 -8.92 4.62 18.22
CA TRP A 755 -9.76 5.83 18.35
C TRP A 755 -8.97 7.14 18.21
N GLY A 756 -7.68 7.06 17.86
CA GLY A 756 -6.75 8.17 17.77
C GLY A 756 -6.10 8.57 19.10
N GLY A 757 -5.17 9.51 19.02
CA GLY A 757 -4.40 10.00 20.17
C GLY A 757 -5.24 10.81 21.17
N PHE A 758 -4.82 10.83 22.43
CA PHE A 758 -5.50 11.54 23.51
C PHE A 758 -4.52 11.99 24.61
N GLN A 759 -5.00 12.89 25.48
CA GLN A 759 -4.28 13.32 26.67
C GLN A 759 -4.97 12.84 27.94
N THR A 760 -4.19 12.50 28.96
CA THR A 760 -4.72 12.12 30.27
C THR A 760 -3.77 12.51 31.40
N SER A 761 -4.30 12.50 32.63
CA SER A 761 -3.52 12.64 33.85
C SER A 761 -2.94 11.28 34.26
N ALA A 762 -1.65 11.21 34.58
CA ALA A 762 -0.98 9.98 34.95
C ALA A 762 0.20 10.19 35.91
N THR A 763 0.60 9.15 36.63
CA THR A 763 1.86 9.10 37.39
C THR A 763 2.87 8.16 36.71
N ILE A 764 4.17 8.42 36.89
CA ILE A 764 5.24 7.57 36.37
C ILE A 764 5.92 6.83 37.52
N GLY A 765 6.00 5.51 37.43
CA GLY A 765 6.70 4.64 38.36
C GLY A 765 7.62 3.66 37.66
N VAL A 766 8.11 2.68 38.43
CA VAL A 766 8.94 1.58 37.93
C VAL A 766 8.23 0.26 38.25
N GLN A 767 8.17 -0.63 37.26
CA GLN A 767 7.65 -1.98 37.45
C GLN A 767 8.57 -2.77 38.39
N GLN A 768 8.02 -3.30 39.48
CA GLN A 768 8.83 -3.94 40.52
C GLN A 768 9.10 -5.43 40.25
N THR A 769 8.19 -6.11 39.55
CA THR A 769 8.23 -7.58 39.39
C THR A 769 7.77 -8.01 37.99
N GLY A 770 8.03 -9.28 37.63
CA GLY A 770 7.59 -9.89 36.38
C GLY A 770 8.49 -9.57 35.17
N ARG A 771 8.01 -9.89 33.96
CA ARG A 771 8.75 -9.77 32.68
C ARG A 771 9.32 -8.36 32.43
N PHE A 772 8.67 -7.33 32.96
CA PHE A 772 9.04 -5.93 32.75
C PHE A 772 9.69 -5.28 33.98
N ALA A 773 10.14 -6.05 34.98
CA ALA A 773 10.80 -5.51 36.17
C ALA A 773 11.95 -4.54 35.78
N GLY A 774 11.97 -3.37 36.41
CA GLY A 774 12.92 -2.28 36.11
C GLY A 774 12.49 -1.33 35.00
N SER A 775 11.43 -1.63 34.25
CA SER A 775 10.91 -0.74 33.20
C SER A 775 10.06 0.38 33.79
N SER A 776 10.05 1.54 33.13
CA SER A 776 9.16 2.65 33.50
C SER A 776 7.70 2.35 33.14
N VAL A 777 6.78 2.72 34.02
CA VAL A 777 5.35 2.48 33.89
C VAL A 777 4.58 3.78 34.07
N VAL A 778 3.65 4.07 33.16
CA VAL A 778 2.68 5.17 33.29
C VAL A 778 1.37 4.59 33.80
N THR A 779 0.84 5.15 34.90
CA THR A 779 -0.46 4.76 35.47
C THR A 779 -1.46 5.90 35.30
N PHE A 780 -2.55 5.67 34.57
CA PHE A 780 -3.56 6.72 34.36
C PHE A 780 -4.35 6.98 35.65
N THR A 781 -4.55 8.24 36.00
CA THR A 781 -5.20 8.71 37.23
C THR A 781 -6.35 9.69 36.97
N GLY A 782 -6.64 10.00 35.70
CA GLY A 782 -7.74 10.88 35.31
C GLY A 782 -9.14 10.27 35.52
N PRO A 783 -10.21 11.10 35.42
CA PRO A 783 -11.59 10.67 35.66
C PRO A 783 -12.10 9.58 34.71
N ASP A 784 -11.53 9.46 33.50
CA ASP A 784 -11.88 8.46 32.48
C ASP A 784 -10.77 7.41 32.25
N ALA A 785 -9.90 7.19 33.24
CA ALA A 785 -8.68 6.41 33.08
C ALA A 785 -8.91 5.01 32.47
N LEU A 786 -9.97 4.29 32.88
CA LEU A 786 -10.30 2.98 32.33
C LEU A 786 -10.87 3.03 30.91
N ARG A 787 -11.70 4.03 30.59
CA ARG A 787 -12.23 4.23 29.23
C ARG A 787 -11.08 4.53 28.26
N LEU A 788 -10.22 5.49 28.59
CA LEU A 788 -9.06 5.88 27.78
C LEU A 788 -8.04 4.73 27.66
N TYR A 789 -7.80 3.99 28.75
CA TYR A 789 -6.97 2.81 28.72
C TYR A 789 -7.49 1.74 27.76
N ASN A 790 -8.82 1.52 27.71
CA ASN A 790 -9.42 0.58 26.77
C ASN A 790 -9.50 1.09 25.32
N GLN A 791 -9.08 2.32 25.06
CA GLN A 791 -8.85 2.82 23.69
C GLN A 791 -7.43 2.51 23.17
N ILE A 792 -6.58 1.87 23.97
CA ILE A 792 -5.22 1.46 23.61
C ILE A 792 -5.17 -0.05 23.38
N ASN A 793 -4.46 -0.48 22.34
CA ASN A 793 -4.07 -1.87 22.12
C ASN A 793 -2.57 -2.08 22.38
N ASN A 794 -2.20 -3.31 22.70
CA ASN A 794 -0.79 -3.72 22.64
C ASN A 794 -0.27 -3.62 21.20
N PRO A 795 0.99 -3.24 20.99
CA PRO A 795 1.60 -3.40 19.66
C PRO A 795 1.55 -4.87 19.25
N GLY A 796 1.06 -5.14 18.05
CA GLY A 796 1.11 -6.48 17.45
C GLY A 796 2.53 -6.88 17.06
N ASP A 797 2.68 -8.13 16.62
CA ASP A 797 3.95 -8.61 16.09
C ASP A 797 4.38 -7.75 14.90
N GLY A 798 5.58 -7.21 15.02
CA GLY A 798 6.18 -6.29 14.08
C GLY A 798 5.63 -4.87 13.98
N GLN A 799 4.97 -4.41 15.05
CA GLN A 799 4.52 -3.03 15.19
C GLN A 799 5.32 -2.29 16.27
N VAL A 800 5.61 -1.01 16.03
CA VAL A 800 6.05 -0.10 17.08
C VAL A 800 4.82 0.39 17.84
N GLY A 801 4.93 0.49 19.16
CA GLY A 801 3.87 0.98 20.03
C GLY A 801 3.46 2.42 19.79
N ALA A 802 2.31 2.79 20.36
CA ALA A 802 1.85 4.18 20.43
C ALA A 802 2.95 5.08 21.03
N GLY A 803 3.14 6.27 20.46
CA GLY A 803 4.06 7.27 20.99
C GLY A 803 3.58 7.79 22.34
N VAL A 804 4.47 7.84 23.32
CA VAL A 804 4.16 8.35 24.67
C VAL A 804 5.07 9.54 24.97
N SER A 805 4.48 10.67 25.33
CA SER A 805 5.26 11.87 25.65
C SER A 805 4.74 12.63 26.86
N ALA A 806 5.68 13.19 27.62
CA ALA A 806 5.47 14.14 28.68
C ALA A 806 6.73 15.00 28.78
N PRO A 807 6.72 16.25 28.29
CA PRO A 807 7.90 17.09 28.24
C PRO A 807 8.61 17.20 29.60
N GLY A 808 9.92 16.91 29.62
CA GLY A 808 10.74 16.93 30.84
C GLY A 808 10.69 15.64 31.69
N TYR A 809 9.79 14.71 31.40
CA TYR A 809 9.62 13.46 32.15
C TYR A 809 9.88 12.21 31.31
N ILE A 810 9.43 12.20 30.05
CA ILE A 810 9.57 11.09 29.13
C ILE A 810 10.47 11.51 27.97
N PRO A 811 11.56 10.75 27.68
CA PRO A 811 12.42 11.02 26.54
C PRO A 811 11.66 11.03 25.20
N ALA A 812 12.11 11.86 24.25
CA ALA A 812 11.58 11.83 22.90
C ALA A 812 11.84 10.45 22.25
N GLY A 813 10.90 9.98 21.43
CA GLY A 813 10.99 8.64 20.82
C GLY A 813 10.44 7.50 21.69
N THR A 814 9.96 7.78 22.90
CA THR A 814 9.41 6.75 23.79
C THR A 814 8.06 6.23 23.28
N THR A 815 7.86 4.92 23.39
CA THR A 815 6.66 4.20 22.91
C THR A 815 6.14 3.23 23.97
N LEU A 816 4.85 2.90 23.85
CA LEU A 816 4.21 1.81 24.58
C LEU A 816 4.81 0.46 24.15
N ILE A 817 5.31 -0.35 25.08
CA ILE A 817 5.70 -1.74 24.75
C ILE A 817 4.69 -2.76 25.27
N PHE A 818 3.91 -2.40 26.28
CA PHE A 818 2.92 -3.29 26.86
C PHE A 818 1.83 -2.54 27.63
N LYS A 819 0.60 -3.00 27.50
CA LYS A 819 -0.60 -2.57 28.20
C LYS A 819 -0.90 -3.62 29.28
N GLY A 820 -0.60 -3.30 30.54
CA GLY A 820 -0.67 -4.21 31.69
C GLY A 820 0.59 -4.12 32.57
N PRO A 821 0.53 -4.61 33.82
CA PRO A 821 0.65 -6.06 34.08
C PRO A 821 -0.52 -6.68 34.86
N THR A 822 -1.51 -5.89 35.27
CA THR A 822 -2.69 -6.36 36.01
C THR A 822 -3.98 -5.94 35.30
N SER A 823 -4.74 -6.94 34.86
CA SER A 823 -5.99 -6.85 34.11
C SER A 823 -7.02 -5.88 34.74
N GLY A 824 -7.50 -4.91 33.96
CA GLY A 824 -8.77 -4.18 34.13
C GLY A 824 -8.94 -3.24 35.34
N ALA A 825 -8.16 -3.41 36.42
CA ALA A 825 -8.32 -2.64 37.65
C ALA A 825 -7.32 -1.47 37.79
N LEU A 826 -6.17 -1.55 37.11
CA LEU A 826 -5.14 -0.52 37.11
C LEU A 826 -4.71 -0.19 35.67
N PRO A 827 -5.04 1.00 35.14
CA PRO A 827 -4.75 1.39 33.76
C PRO A 827 -3.25 1.74 33.62
N GLN A 828 -2.43 0.71 33.41
CA GLN A 828 -0.97 0.83 33.35
C GLN A 828 -0.40 0.48 31.98
N ILE A 829 0.54 1.30 31.53
CA ILE A 829 1.33 1.04 30.33
C ILE A 829 2.83 1.04 30.62
N VAL A 830 3.56 0.14 29.98
CA VAL A 830 5.02 -0.01 30.09
C VAL A 830 5.69 0.71 28.92
N LEU A 831 6.78 1.44 29.21
CA LEU A 831 7.51 2.26 28.23
C LEU A 831 8.74 1.55 27.66
N SER A 832 9.09 1.87 26.41
CA SER A 832 10.30 1.39 25.73
C SER A 832 11.59 2.01 26.26
N GLN A 833 11.51 3.17 26.94
CA GLN A 833 12.65 3.88 27.49
C GLN A 833 12.42 4.24 28.97
N PRO A 834 13.51 4.35 29.77
CA PRO A 834 13.42 4.88 31.13
C PRO A 834 12.86 6.31 31.13
N ALA A 835 11.94 6.59 32.05
CA ALA A 835 11.33 7.89 32.28
C ALA A 835 11.54 8.34 33.73
N THR A 836 11.44 9.65 33.96
CA THR A 836 11.55 10.25 35.29
C THR A 836 10.28 9.98 36.08
N SER A 837 10.40 9.22 37.19
CA SER A 837 9.28 8.91 38.09
C SER A 837 8.63 10.16 38.67
N THR A 838 7.31 10.10 38.89
CA THR A 838 6.53 11.19 39.49
C THR A 838 5.63 10.66 40.62
N SER A 839 5.52 11.43 41.71
CA SER A 839 4.59 11.14 42.81
C SER A 839 3.26 11.87 42.69
N THR A 840 3.21 12.95 41.91
CA THR A 840 2.00 13.70 41.57
C THR A 840 1.61 13.45 40.12
N PRO A 841 0.31 13.47 39.79
CA PRO A 841 -0.12 13.32 38.41
C PRO A 841 0.41 14.44 37.51
N ILE A 842 0.80 14.06 36.29
CA ILE A 842 1.23 14.93 35.20
C ILE A 842 0.38 14.66 33.95
N THR A 843 0.35 15.59 33.01
CA THR A 843 -0.26 15.35 31.70
C THR A 843 0.66 14.47 30.85
N VAL A 844 0.12 13.35 30.39
CA VAL A 844 0.76 12.46 29.41
C VAL A 844 -0.06 12.51 28.13
N THR A 845 0.62 12.60 27.00
CA THR A 845 0.01 12.47 25.67
C THR A 845 0.31 11.09 25.12
N ILE A 846 -0.76 10.37 24.76
CA ILE A 846 -0.70 9.15 23.96
C ILE A 846 -0.99 9.57 22.52
N SER A 847 -0.06 9.25 21.64
CA SER A 847 -0.07 9.67 20.25
C SER A 847 0.10 8.49 19.33
N ALA A 848 -0.39 8.65 18.13
CA ALA A 848 -0.62 7.56 17.22
C ALA A 848 0.66 7.24 16.40
N ALA A 849 1.51 8.24 16.17
CA ALA A 849 2.91 8.10 15.77
C ALA A 849 3.85 8.80 16.77
N THR A 850 5.15 8.47 16.76
CA THR A 850 6.12 9.18 17.58
C THR A 850 6.30 10.59 17.01
N PRO A 851 6.03 11.66 17.78
CA PRO A 851 6.06 13.01 17.23
C PRO A 851 7.42 13.31 16.61
N SER A 852 7.42 13.74 15.35
CA SER A 852 8.58 14.39 14.75
C SER A 852 8.95 15.57 15.64
N ASN A 853 10.23 15.69 15.99
CA ASN A 853 10.72 16.83 16.75
C ASN A 853 10.23 18.12 16.05
N PRO A 854 9.37 18.95 16.69
CA PRO A 854 8.86 20.14 16.05
C PRO A 854 9.99 21.18 16.09
N THR A 855 10.88 21.15 15.09
CA THR A 855 11.71 22.26 14.56
C THR A 855 12.99 21.74 13.88
N GLY A 856 12.85 21.25 12.65
CA GLY A 856 13.95 21.21 11.68
C GLY A 856 14.24 22.60 11.09
N ARG A 857 14.53 23.61 11.91
CA ARG A 857 15.41 24.68 11.44
C ARG A 857 16.82 24.20 11.73
N PHE A 858 17.60 23.93 10.69
CA PHE A 858 19.03 23.72 10.80
C PHE A 858 19.65 24.91 11.56
N ALA A 859 19.77 24.79 12.88
CA ALA A 859 20.63 25.65 13.65
C ALA A 859 22.05 25.20 13.34
N ALA A 860 22.69 25.94 12.44
CA ALA A 860 24.13 25.85 12.21
C ALA A 860 24.83 25.76 13.57
N ARG A 861 25.53 24.64 13.82
CA ARG A 861 26.34 24.43 15.02
C ARG A 861 27.26 25.65 15.18
N ARG A 862 26.95 26.50 16.16
CA ARG A 862 27.91 27.53 16.61
C ARG A 862 29.12 26.80 17.18
N ARG A 863 30.29 27.13 16.63
CA ARG A 863 31.60 26.65 17.10
C ARG A 863 31.73 26.82 18.63
N PRO A 864 32.45 25.92 19.32
CA PRO A 864 32.71 26.10 20.75
C PRO A 864 33.55 27.36 20.96
N VAL A 865 33.02 28.30 21.73
CA VAL A 865 33.78 29.47 22.19
C VAL A 865 34.68 29.01 23.34
N ARG A 866 35.98 29.23 23.17
CA ARG A 866 37.02 28.97 24.18
C ARG A 866 36.77 29.87 25.41
N PRO A 867 36.87 29.35 26.65
CA PRO A 867 36.66 30.18 27.84
C PRO A 867 37.84 31.15 28.00
N THR A 868 37.53 32.44 28.13
CA THR A 868 38.51 33.48 28.51
C THR A 868 38.23 33.89 29.96
N PRO A 869 39.26 34.09 30.82
CA PRO A 869 39.07 34.23 32.27
C PRO A 869 38.48 35.57 32.69
N VAL A 870 37.71 35.53 33.78
CA VAL A 870 37.09 36.67 34.45
C VAL A 870 38.15 37.58 35.10
N ARG A 871 38.01 38.90 34.90
CA ARG A 871 38.58 39.93 35.80
C ARG A 871 37.57 41.08 35.99
N PRO A 872 37.53 41.74 37.17
CA PRO A 872 36.33 42.43 37.65
C PRO A 872 36.31 43.96 37.47
N ALA A 873 35.07 44.47 37.38
CA ALA A 873 34.47 45.77 37.76
C ALA A 873 35.27 47.08 37.70
N ARG A 874 34.68 48.11 37.04
CA ARG A 874 34.32 49.46 37.60
C ARG A 874 33.65 50.38 36.53
N PRO A 875 33.02 51.53 36.91
CA PRO A 875 31.67 51.92 36.45
C PRO A 875 31.55 53.26 35.67
N ASN A 876 30.32 53.50 35.19
CA ASN A 876 29.63 54.77 34.89
C ASN A 876 30.22 55.74 33.85
N LEU A 877 29.39 56.12 32.84
CA LEU A 877 29.17 57.53 32.44
C LEU A 877 27.96 57.71 31.49
N HIS A 878 26.99 58.47 32.00
CA HIS A 878 26.02 59.40 31.42
C HIS A 878 25.83 59.61 29.89
N THR A 879 24.57 59.41 29.46
CA THR A 879 23.62 60.34 28.76
C THR A 879 23.89 60.76 27.28
N PRO A 880 22.97 61.49 26.58
CA PRO A 880 21.97 60.92 25.66
C PRO A 880 21.87 61.68 24.31
N ARG A 881 20.91 61.31 23.41
CA ARG A 881 20.20 62.14 22.38
C ARG A 881 19.68 61.21 21.27
N SER A 882 18.38 60.98 21.09
CA SER A 882 17.32 61.81 20.47
C SER A 882 17.54 62.12 18.98
N LEU A 883 16.63 61.61 18.12
CA LEU A 883 15.94 62.28 16.98
C LEU A 883 15.33 61.16 16.11
N ALA A 884 14.05 60.80 16.25
CA ALA A 884 12.84 61.47 15.73
C ALA A 884 12.68 61.44 14.19
N LEU A 885 11.49 60.97 13.80
CA LEU A 885 10.60 61.42 12.72
C LEU A 885 10.48 60.65 11.38
N THR A 886 9.27 60.03 11.25
CA THR A 886 8.23 60.19 10.21
C THR A 886 8.25 59.49 8.85
N GLY A 887 7.06 58.96 8.51
CA GLY A 887 6.52 58.85 7.14
C GLY A 887 5.76 57.54 6.90
N LEU A 888 4.49 57.39 7.32
CA LEU A 888 3.26 57.45 6.48
C LEU A 888 3.18 56.37 5.36
N ARG A 889 2.39 55.28 5.48
CA ARG A 889 0.92 55.08 5.31
C ARG A 889 0.39 55.01 3.85
N GLN A 890 -0.47 54.00 3.65
CA GLN A 890 -1.50 53.76 2.60
C GLN A 890 -1.01 53.25 1.24
N GLY A 891 -1.66 52.30 0.55
CA GLY A 891 -2.91 51.57 0.78
C GLY A 891 -3.55 51.18 -0.57
N PHE A 892 -4.11 49.96 -0.67
CA PHE A 892 -5.07 49.42 -1.66
C PHE A 892 -4.68 49.47 -3.16
N VAL A 893 -4.91 48.44 -3.99
CA VAL A 893 -6.08 47.55 -4.16
C VAL A 893 -5.64 46.10 -4.28
#